data_AF-A0A7X7U0U8-F1
#
_entry.id   AF-A0A7X7U0U8-F1
#
_cell.length_a   1.000
_cell.length_b   1.000
_cell.length_c   1.000
_cell.angle_alpha   90.00
_cell.angle_beta   90.00
_cell.angle_gamma   90.00
#
_symmetry.space_group_name_H-M   'P 1'
#
loop_
_entity.id
_entity.type
_entity.pdbx_description
1 polymer ?
#
loop_
_entity_poly.entity_id
_entity_poly.type
_entity_poly.pdbx_seq_one_letter_code
_entity_poly.pdbx_strand_id
1 'polypeptide(L)'
;MCARITCLAALVLGLAGSASAALIVYDGFDYPAGSLGGQAGGTGWTAAWDGGQTVSTPGMEYPGLPVVGNKVTSTSTASFRMMPTGFSAANRTIWISFLGQNSATPSWCGISPFIGSSEALFIGKPDGSATWGLALYNAQNDSGASTGSKLSTIPVGTEVFFVVRIVNGTNSGQITAWLNPPLNKEPAVDTAFYDSKTAGNTVGRVLFDRIRISGAGQALFYDELRIGDTYLDVSGSLGAGLASTPNPENKMTDVHQDASLSWDAGEYAASHDVYFGTSATDVNNASRANPMGVLVSQGQADTEFDPQGLFEFGRTYYWRIDEVNAAPDNTVYKGKVWSFTAEPYSYPITGVTATASSVSQATMGPEKTINGVGLNADDQHSTDGTQMWTGILPAWIQYQFDKVYKLDKLLVWNSNQIIEAFVGFGAKAVKIEYSVDGANWTELSGVPEFAQAPGLPTYVANTTVDFGGVDAKFVRLTVTDNWGVVNQVSLAEVRFYAAPVLAREPMPAVAATGVAVDTDLDWRPGRGSTSHKVFLGVDSAAVAASTTPAGTVPAHGFTPSALNFSTKYFWRVDEVTDAGTYAGEVWNFTTQDYAPIEDFESYTDDEGSRIYESWIDGLTTGASGSTVGYMQAPFAEKTVVHGGTQSMPMMYDNSVSPFYSEAELAFDTPQNWTANGATTVSLWYHGAAPAFVTTSSGNILMNGIGSDIWGTSDQFRYAYKTLTGNGTIVARVNSLYQSDGWAKAGVMIRQSTEPGSTHAFMALIASSGNGASFQRRLTAAGDSSNNDAAAAVTKPYWVKVERVGDKFSGYISPDGVTWTQLGEAQTIVMTGPVLIGLAVTSHNAAVATGVEYSDVKMTGNVSNGDWTIAEIGVTQPTGNSVEGLYLTVKDSANKTKTLQCPDTIATARTGWQQWKIPLSDLTAAGVKATAIKSIVVGVGAKAAPVKGGTGTIFIDDIGYGVPLP
;
A
#
# COMPACT_ATOMS: atom_id res chain seq x y z
N MET A 1 5.51 42.31 43.11
CA MET A 1 4.39 43.18 42.70
C MET A 1 4.09 42.85 41.25
N CYS A 2 3.11 41.98 41.01
CA CYS A 2 1.81 42.32 40.39
C CYS A 2 1.96 42.66 38.89
N ALA A 3 1.31 42.04 37.91
CA ALA A 3 0.29 40.99 37.88
C ALA A 3 0.25 40.42 36.45
N ARG A 4 -0.03 39.13 36.28
CA ARG A 4 -0.50 38.52 35.02
C ARG A 4 -2.00 38.23 35.19
N ILE A 5 -2.83 38.82 34.32
CA ILE A 5 -4.26 38.57 34.08
C ILE A 5 -4.33 38.10 32.62
N THR A 6 -4.68 36.86 32.29
CA THR A 6 -6.02 36.25 32.09
C THR A 6 -6.83 36.80 30.90
N CYS A 7 -7.42 35.84 30.16
CA CYS A 7 -8.54 35.89 29.20
C CYS A 7 -8.17 35.71 27.71
N LEU A 8 -8.48 34.56 27.08
CA LEU A 8 -9.79 34.00 26.65
C LEU A 8 -10.32 34.64 25.33
N ALA A 9 -10.26 33.89 24.24
CA ALA A 9 -11.11 34.00 23.05
C ALA A 9 -11.09 32.60 22.38
N ALA A 10 -12.01 31.69 22.70
CA ALA A 10 -13.34 31.56 22.10
C ALA A 10 -13.27 31.21 20.60
N LEU A 11 -13.09 29.92 20.30
CA LEU A 11 -13.42 29.33 19.00
C LEU A 11 -14.80 28.68 19.15
N VAL A 12 -15.83 29.34 18.65
CA VAL A 12 -17.19 28.78 18.54
C VAL A 12 -17.35 28.21 17.14
N LEU A 13 -17.54 26.90 17.12
CA LEU A 13 -18.20 26.05 16.14
C LEU A 13 -18.95 26.75 14.97
N GLY A 14 -18.56 26.34 13.76
CA GLY A 14 -19.46 26.19 12.62
C GLY A 14 -19.47 24.74 12.17
N LEU A 15 -20.18 23.87 12.91
CA LEU A 15 -20.61 22.56 12.44
C LEU A 15 -21.64 22.77 11.31
N ALA A 16 -21.35 22.26 10.11
CA ALA A 16 -22.35 21.89 9.12
C ALA A 16 -21.85 20.58 8.50
N GLY A 17 -22.58 19.50 8.80
CA GLY A 17 -22.07 18.14 8.69
C GLY A 17 -21.79 17.68 7.27
N SER A 18 -20.71 16.92 7.14
CA SER A 18 -20.50 15.96 6.08
C SER A 18 -21.68 14.97 6.10
N ALA A 19 -22.60 15.11 5.16
CA ALA A 19 -23.67 14.13 4.97
C ALA A 19 -23.22 13.11 3.92
N SER A 20 -22.53 12.07 4.37
CA SER A 20 -22.28 10.79 3.68
C SER A 20 -21.84 9.79 4.75
N ALA A 21 -22.32 8.57 4.90
CA ALA A 21 -23.46 7.82 4.35
C ALA A 21 -23.92 6.86 5.47
N ALA A 22 -25.20 6.82 5.81
CA ALA A 22 -25.66 6.06 6.97
C ALA A 22 -26.05 4.62 6.59
N LEU A 23 -25.37 3.64 7.18
CA LEU A 23 -25.87 2.27 7.25
C LEU A 23 -27.28 2.29 7.85
N ILE A 24 -28.27 1.77 7.14
CA ILE A 24 -29.67 1.85 7.54
C ILE A 24 -29.92 0.93 8.74
N VAL A 25 -29.42 -0.30 8.67
CA VAL A 25 -29.40 -1.24 9.80
C VAL A 25 -28.20 -2.18 9.73
N TYR A 26 -27.76 -2.66 10.90
CA TYR A 26 -26.73 -3.69 11.04
C TYR A 26 -27.00 -4.64 12.19
N ASP A 27 -26.61 -5.91 12.02
CA ASP A 27 -26.43 -6.85 13.11
C ASP A 27 -25.32 -7.85 12.80
N GLY A 28 -24.22 -7.78 13.56
CA GLY A 28 -23.16 -8.80 13.61
C GLY A 28 -23.45 -9.92 14.61
N PHE A 29 -24.63 -9.87 15.24
CA PHE A 29 -25.11 -10.84 16.20
C PHE A 29 -24.18 -11.11 17.37
N ASP A 30 -23.62 -10.03 17.92
CA ASP A 30 -22.79 -10.02 19.13
C ASP A 30 -23.63 -10.20 20.42
N TYR A 31 -24.40 -11.28 20.44
CA TYR A 31 -25.22 -11.71 21.57
C TYR A 31 -24.60 -12.96 22.21
N PRO A 32 -24.84 -13.21 23.51
CA PRO A 32 -24.54 -14.50 24.11
C PRO A 32 -25.28 -15.64 23.40
N ALA A 33 -24.71 -16.84 23.40
CA ALA A 33 -25.37 -18.03 22.86
C ALA A 33 -26.73 -18.27 23.55
N GLY A 34 -27.78 -18.45 22.76
CA GLY A 34 -29.15 -18.61 23.27
C GLY A 34 -30.23 -18.01 22.38
N SER A 35 -31.47 -17.98 22.87
CA SER A 35 -32.64 -17.48 22.12
C SER A 35 -32.53 -15.99 21.82
N LEU A 36 -32.80 -15.59 20.58
CA LEU A 36 -32.91 -14.18 20.19
C LEU A 36 -34.25 -13.53 20.59
N GLY A 37 -35.29 -14.31 20.91
CA GLY A 37 -36.61 -13.76 21.24
C GLY A 37 -36.55 -12.72 22.36
N GLY A 38 -37.03 -11.51 22.08
CA GLY A 38 -37.04 -10.38 23.02
C GLY A 38 -35.70 -9.66 23.18
N GLN A 39 -34.62 -10.10 22.53
CA GLN A 39 -33.32 -9.42 22.59
C GLN A 39 -33.34 -8.13 21.76
N ALA A 40 -32.85 -7.05 22.37
CA ALA A 40 -32.51 -5.80 21.69
C ALA A 40 -31.00 -5.82 21.38
N GLY A 41 -30.65 -5.51 20.14
CA GLY A 41 -29.27 -5.42 19.66
C GLY A 41 -29.26 -5.00 18.20
N GLY A 42 -28.09 -5.02 17.55
CA GLY A 42 -27.88 -4.40 16.25
C GLY A 42 -28.13 -2.88 16.25
N THR A 43 -27.88 -2.22 15.12
CA THR A 43 -28.12 -0.78 14.94
C THR A 43 -29.22 -0.53 13.92
N GLY A 44 -29.96 0.57 14.09
CA GLY A 44 -31.00 1.03 13.14
C GLY A 44 -32.35 0.28 13.20
N TRP A 45 -32.48 -0.80 13.97
CA TRP A 45 -33.74 -1.56 14.08
C TRP A 45 -34.76 -0.88 15.00
N THR A 46 -36.05 -1.01 14.70
CA THR A 46 -37.13 -0.30 15.44
C THR A 46 -37.82 -1.14 16.50
N ALA A 47 -37.47 -2.43 16.63
CA ALA A 47 -38.02 -3.34 17.63
C ALA A 47 -37.03 -4.48 17.95
N ALA A 48 -37.23 -5.09 19.12
CA ALA A 48 -36.54 -6.34 19.48
C ALA A 48 -36.95 -7.49 18.56
N TRP A 49 -36.13 -8.54 18.54
CA TRP A 49 -36.42 -9.78 17.82
C TRP A 49 -37.72 -10.44 18.32
N ASP A 50 -38.54 -10.92 17.39
CA ASP A 50 -39.81 -11.59 17.68
C ASP A 50 -39.68 -13.05 18.15
N GLY A 51 -38.53 -13.68 17.89
CA GLY A 51 -38.15 -15.02 18.36
C GLY A 51 -38.15 -16.09 17.26
N GLY A 52 -37.68 -17.30 17.62
CA GLY A 52 -37.61 -18.45 16.70
C GLY A 52 -36.20 -18.76 16.17
N GLN A 53 -35.19 -17.96 16.52
CA GLN A 53 -33.79 -18.21 16.20
C GLN A 53 -32.91 -18.28 17.45
N THR A 54 -31.78 -18.95 17.32
CA THR A 54 -30.81 -19.16 18.40
C THR A 54 -29.43 -18.69 17.96
N VAL A 55 -28.81 -17.80 18.74
CA VAL A 55 -27.40 -17.43 18.56
C VAL A 55 -26.51 -18.61 18.93
N SER A 56 -25.58 -18.92 18.04
CA SER A 56 -24.68 -20.07 18.08
C SER A 56 -23.25 -19.59 17.89
N THR A 57 -22.30 -20.21 18.58
CA THR A 57 -20.88 -19.89 18.48
C THR A 57 -20.10 -21.03 17.79
N PRO A 58 -18.94 -20.76 17.17
CA PRO A 58 -18.40 -19.43 16.83
C PRO A 58 -19.18 -18.77 15.68
N GLY A 59 -18.95 -17.49 15.42
CA GLY A 59 -19.44 -16.76 14.23
C GLY A 59 -18.94 -17.35 12.90
N MET A 60 -19.21 -16.64 11.81
CA MET A 60 -18.73 -16.97 10.45
C MET A 60 -17.49 -16.14 10.07
N GLU A 61 -16.82 -16.46 8.97
CA GLU A 61 -15.58 -15.78 8.56
C GLU A 61 -15.50 -15.61 7.05
N TYR A 62 -15.32 -14.37 6.58
CA TYR A 62 -15.07 -14.08 5.18
C TYR A 62 -13.78 -13.27 4.98
N PRO A 63 -12.87 -13.68 4.08
CA PRO A 63 -11.59 -13.02 3.90
C PRO A 63 -11.72 -11.52 3.63
N GLY A 64 -11.12 -10.71 4.51
CA GLY A 64 -11.11 -9.25 4.42
C GLY A 64 -12.39 -8.56 4.87
N LEU A 65 -13.48 -9.28 5.16
CA LEU A 65 -14.69 -8.71 5.73
C LEU A 65 -14.57 -8.82 7.26
N PRO A 66 -14.55 -7.71 8.01
CA PRO A 66 -14.53 -7.78 9.46
C PRO A 66 -15.86 -8.36 9.94
N VAL A 67 -15.81 -9.56 10.48
CA VAL A 67 -16.94 -10.22 11.14
C VAL A 67 -16.83 -9.98 12.64
N VAL A 68 -17.90 -9.48 13.26
CA VAL A 68 -17.95 -9.14 14.69
C VAL A 68 -19.16 -9.83 15.30
N GLY A 69 -18.93 -10.89 16.07
CA GLY A 69 -19.96 -11.52 16.89
C GLY A 69 -20.10 -13.02 16.64
N ASN A 70 -21.32 -13.52 16.84
CA ASN A 70 -21.69 -14.92 16.73
C ASN A 70 -22.61 -15.12 15.51
N LYS A 71 -22.96 -16.36 15.16
CA LYS A 71 -23.91 -16.60 14.07
C LYS A 71 -25.29 -16.95 14.59
N VAL A 72 -26.31 -16.70 13.78
CA VAL A 72 -27.68 -17.12 14.07
C VAL A 72 -27.95 -18.45 13.40
N THR A 73 -28.48 -19.39 14.17
CA THR A 73 -29.10 -20.61 13.65
C THR A 73 -30.62 -20.46 13.68
N SER A 74 -31.28 -20.63 12.53
CA SER A 74 -32.75 -20.66 12.45
C SER A 74 -33.25 -21.97 11.85
N THR A 75 -34.23 -22.57 12.52
CA THR A 75 -35.10 -23.65 11.99
C THR A 75 -36.57 -23.20 11.91
N SER A 76 -36.83 -21.93 12.27
CA SER A 76 -38.15 -21.32 12.25
C SER A 76 -38.59 -21.02 10.82
N THR A 77 -39.84 -21.30 10.51
CA THR A 77 -40.43 -21.00 9.19
C THR A 77 -40.71 -19.51 9.01
N ALA A 78 -40.67 -18.69 10.05
CA ALA A 78 -40.79 -17.24 9.95
C ALA A 78 -40.35 -16.55 11.25
N SER A 79 -39.27 -15.79 11.18
CA SER A 79 -38.89 -14.85 12.22
C SER A 79 -38.59 -13.49 11.60
N PHE A 80 -38.94 -12.42 12.29
CA PHE A 80 -39.02 -11.08 11.72
C PHE A 80 -38.24 -10.06 12.54
N ARG A 81 -37.74 -9.05 11.82
CA ARG A 81 -37.17 -7.87 12.45
C ARG A 81 -37.59 -6.59 11.76
N MET A 82 -38.14 -5.67 12.56
CA MET A 82 -38.77 -4.45 12.08
C MET A 82 -37.74 -3.41 11.67
N MET A 83 -37.93 -2.87 10.47
CA MET A 83 -37.09 -1.82 9.88
C MET A 83 -37.64 -0.42 10.20
N PRO A 84 -36.81 0.63 10.09
CA PRO A 84 -37.26 2.02 10.07
C PRO A 84 -38.35 2.26 9.02
N THR A 85 -39.24 3.24 9.23
CA THR A 85 -40.23 3.61 8.21
C THR A 85 -39.61 4.46 7.10
N GLY A 86 -40.09 4.32 5.86
CA GLY A 86 -39.76 5.22 4.75
C GLY A 86 -38.46 4.92 3.99
N PHE A 87 -37.68 3.93 4.42
CA PHE A 87 -36.41 3.58 3.80
C PHE A 87 -36.54 2.95 2.40
N SER A 88 -37.63 2.24 2.09
CA SER A 88 -37.87 1.66 0.76
C SER A 88 -38.56 2.63 -0.21
N ALA A 89 -38.36 3.94 -0.06
CA ALA A 89 -38.97 5.02 -0.85
C ALA A 89 -38.75 4.87 -2.38
N ALA A 90 -39.57 5.56 -3.18
CA ALA A 90 -39.40 5.60 -4.62
C ALA A 90 -38.12 6.37 -4.99
N ASN A 91 -37.48 5.97 -6.08
CA ASN A 91 -36.21 6.51 -6.59
C ASN A 91 -35.04 6.38 -5.61
N ARG A 92 -35.02 5.32 -4.80
CA ARG A 92 -33.94 5.00 -3.85
C ARG A 92 -33.30 3.65 -4.18
N THR A 93 -31.98 3.59 -4.07
CA THR A 93 -31.19 2.36 -4.19
C THR A 93 -30.94 1.81 -2.80
N ILE A 94 -31.19 0.52 -2.62
CA ILE A 94 -30.97 -0.19 -1.36
C ILE A 94 -30.04 -1.36 -1.62
N TRP A 95 -29.10 -1.56 -0.70
CA TRP A 95 -28.20 -2.69 -0.69
C TRP A 95 -28.48 -3.56 0.52
N ILE A 96 -28.42 -4.88 0.35
CA ILE A 96 -28.54 -5.87 1.43
C ILE A 96 -27.36 -6.83 1.30
N SER A 97 -26.65 -7.10 2.39
CA SER A 97 -25.67 -8.18 2.46
C SER A 97 -25.79 -9.01 3.74
N PHE A 98 -25.25 -10.23 3.66
CA PHE A 98 -25.09 -11.13 4.81
C PHE A 98 -24.12 -12.27 4.46
N LEU A 99 -23.54 -12.89 5.49
CA LEU A 99 -22.88 -14.19 5.40
C LEU A 99 -23.90 -15.30 5.64
N GLY A 100 -23.86 -16.35 4.82
CA GLY A 100 -24.80 -17.45 4.90
C GLY A 100 -24.16 -18.83 4.71
N GLN A 101 -24.54 -19.79 5.53
CA GLN A 101 -24.17 -21.20 5.40
C GLN A 101 -25.38 -22.07 5.75
N ASN A 102 -25.81 -22.95 4.85
CA ASN A 102 -26.95 -23.86 5.10
C ASN A 102 -26.45 -25.29 5.41
N SER A 103 -27.27 -26.08 6.10
CA SER A 103 -27.10 -27.54 6.18
C SER A 103 -27.02 -28.20 4.80
N ALA A 104 -26.26 -29.31 4.69
CA ALA A 104 -26.06 -30.03 3.44
C ALA A 104 -27.31 -30.80 2.93
N THR A 105 -28.43 -30.78 3.67
CA THR A 105 -29.67 -31.48 3.31
C THR A 105 -30.61 -30.55 2.53
N PRO A 106 -31.22 -30.99 1.41
CA PRO A 106 -32.01 -30.07 0.59
C PRO A 106 -33.34 -29.63 1.26
N SER A 107 -33.43 -28.35 1.63
CA SER A 107 -34.67 -27.67 2.07
C SER A 107 -34.60 -26.16 1.74
N TRP A 108 -35.74 -25.45 1.70
CA TRP A 108 -35.77 -24.00 1.42
C TRP A 108 -35.42 -23.19 2.68
N CYS A 109 -34.60 -22.16 2.50
CA CYS A 109 -34.02 -21.39 3.61
C CYS A 109 -33.50 -20.03 3.10
N GLY A 110 -33.66 -18.92 3.82
CA GLY A 110 -33.33 -17.61 3.28
C GLY A 110 -33.61 -16.42 4.19
N ILE A 111 -33.16 -15.27 3.69
CA ILE A 111 -33.52 -13.93 4.17
C ILE A 111 -34.39 -13.27 3.10
N SER A 112 -35.44 -12.57 3.51
CA SER A 112 -36.37 -11.91 2.59
C SER A 112 -36.82 -10.55 3.10
N PRO A 113 -36.75 -9.50 2.26
CA PRO A 113 -37.55 -8.29 2.42
C PRO A 113 -39.05 -8.61 2.44
N PHE A 114 -39.75 -8.21 3.50
CA PHE A 114 -41.13 -8.60 3.74
C PHE A 114 -42.02 -7.40 4.09
N ILE A 115 -43.28 -7.41 3.66
CA ILE A 115 -44.29 -6.40 4.01
C ILE A 115 -45.66 -7.02 4.25
N GLY A 116 -46.25 -6.76 5.42
CA GLY A 116 -47.58 -7.27 5.77
C GLY A 116 -47.67 -8.80 5.73
N SER A 117 -48.18 -9.37 4.64
CA SER A 117 -48.25 -10.83 4.38
C SER A 117 -47.56 -11.23 3.07
N SER A 118 -46.78 -10.33 2.47
CA SER A 118 -46.21 -10.44 1.13
C SER A 118 -44.69 -10.51 1.18
N GLU A 119 -44.14 -11.43 0.40
CA GLU A 119 -42.70 -11.59 0.17
C GLU A 119 -42.36 -11.14 -1.25
N ALA A 120 -41.51 -10.12 -1.38
CA ALA A 120 -41.16 -9.58 -2.70
C ALA A 120 -39.98 -10.33 -3.34
N LEU A 121 -38.94 -10.55 -2.55
CA LEU A 121 -37.69 -11.18 -2.95
C LEU A 121 -37.24 -12.15 -1.85
N PHE A 122 -36.77 -13.32 -2.24
CA PHE A 122 -36.18 -14.30 -1.34
C PHE A 122 -34.72 -14.52 -1.71
N ILE A 123 -33.80 -14.31 -0.76
CA ILE A 123 -32.35 -14.38 -0.94
C ILE A 123 -31.84 -15.57 -0.12
N GLY A 124 -31.23 -16.55 -0.77
CA GLY A 124 -30.74 -17.75 -0.09
C GLY A 124 -30.97 -19.01 -0.93
N LYS A 125 -31.88 -19.87 -0.51
CA LYS A 125 -32.25 -21.11 -1.18
C LYS A 125 -33.77 -21.17 -1.36
N PRO A 126 -34.28 -20.73 -2.51
CA PRO A 126 -35.72 -20.56 -2.72
C PRO A 126 -36.51 -21.87 -2.86
N ASP A 127 -35.84 -23.01 -3.12
CA ASP A 127 -36.43 -24.31 -3.43
C ASP A 127 -35.58 -25.47 -2.85
N GLY A 128 -35.90 -26.73 -3.18
CA GLY A 128 -35.18 -27.91 -2.69
C GLY A 128 -33.80 -28.18 -3.32
N SER A 129 -33.10 -27.18 -3.86
CA SER A 129 -32.16 -27.32 -4.98
C SER A 129 -30.65 -27.52 -4.78
N ALA A 130 -30.04 -28.11 -3.75
CA ALA A 130 -28.55 -28.25 -3.64
C ALA A 130 -27.58 -27.03 -3.88
N THR A 131 -27.97 -25.88 -4.43
CA THR A 131 -27.14 -24.67 -4.61
C THR A 131 -27.84 -23.42 -4.08
N TRP A 132 -27.07 -22.35 -3.88
CA TRP A 132 -27.58 -21.04 -3.50
C TRP A 132 -28.29 -20.33 -4.66
N GLY A 133 -29.12 -19.34 -4.38
CA GLY A 133 -29.88 -18.62 -5.38
C GLY A 133 -30.79 -17.52 -4.83
N LEU A 134 -31.73 -17.10 -5.65
CA LEU A 134 -32.80 -16.19 -5.25
C LEU A 134 -34.12 -16.54 -5.95
N ALA A 135 -35.24 -16.11 -5.38
CA ALA A 135 -36.53 -16.15 -6.05
C ALA A 135 -37.22 -14.78 -6.01
N LEU A 136 -37.87 -14.46 -7.12
CA LEU A 136 -38.76 -13.32 -7.23
C LEU A 136 -40.20 -13.83 -7.08
N TYR A 137 -40.90 -13.37 -6.05
CA TYR A 137 -42.29 -13.73 -5.80
C TYR A 137 -43.20 -12.55 -6.18
N ASN A 138 -43.32 -11.55 -5.30
CA ASN A 138 -44.17 -10.38 -5.55
C ASN A 138 -43.40 -9.17 -6.10
N ALA A 139 -42.10 -9.32 -6.39
CA ALA A 139 -41.32 -8.31 -7.10
C ALA A 139 -41.63 -8.24 -8.60
N GLN A 140 -42.47 -9.12 -9.19
CA GLN A 140 -42.90 -9.01 -10.60
C GLN A 140 -44.32 -8.42 -10.64
N ASN A 141 -44.47 -7.17 -11.09
CA ASN A 141 -45.72 -6.40 -11.30
C ASN A 141 -46.97 -6.85 -10.51
N ASP A 142 -47.13 -6.30 -9.30
CA ASP A 142 -48.36 -6.03 -8.50
C ASP A 142 -49.67 -6.83 -8.72
N SER A 143 -49.58 -8.09 -9.11
CA SER A 143 -50.67 -9.07 -9.03
C SER A 143 -50.05 -10.46 -9.06
N GLY A 144 -49.90 -11.07 -7.89
CA GLY A 144 -49.13 -12.29 -7.69
C GLY A 144 -49.48 -13.39 -8.70
N ALA A 145 -48.45 -13.86 -9.42
CA ALA A 145 -48.19 -15.26 -9.80
C ALA A 145 -47.16 -15.34 -10.95
N SER A 146 -45.87 -15.45 -10.59
CA SER A 146 -44.91 -16.27 -11.34
C SER A 146 -43.71 -16.64 -10.47
N THR A 147 -43.54 -17.94 -10.20
CA THR A 147 -42.44 -18.51 -9.42
C THR A 147 -41.23 -18.76 -10.33
N GLY A 148 -40.23 -17.88 -10.28
CA GLY A 148 -38.93 -18.12 -10.93
C GLY A 148 -37.80 -18.09 -9.92
N SER A 149 -37.14 -19.22 -9.68
CA SER A 149 -35.86 -19.28 -8.96
C SER A 149 -34.68 -19.11 -9.92
N LYS A 150 -33.60 -18.49 -9.43
CA LYS A 150 -32.31 -18.37 -10.12
C LYS A 150 -31.24 -18.95 -9.23
N LEU A 151 -30.70 -20.07 -9.67
CA LEU A 151 -29.73 -20.86 -8.94
C LEU A 151 -28.33 -20.52 -9.41
N SER A 152 -27.40 -20.46 -8.47
CA SER A 152 -25.97 -20.30 -8.69
C SER A 152 -25.29 -21.66 -8.89
N THR A 153 -23.99 -21.61 -9.14
CA THR A 153 -23.11 -22.79 -9.19
C THR A 153 -22.56 -23.17 -7.82
N ILE A 154 -22.79 -22.37 -6.76
CA ILE A 154 -22.21 -22.59 -5.43
C ILE A 154 -23.07 -23.59 -4.63
N PRO A 155 -22.50 -24.74 -4.19
CA PRO A 155 -23.22 -25.73 -3.39
C PRO A 155 -23.71 -25.20 -2.04
N VAL A 156 -24.81 -25.76 -1.53
CA VAL A 156 -25.18 -25.61 -0.11
C VAL A 156 -24.11 -26.25 0.79
N GLY A 157 -23.96 -25.75 2.02
CA GLY A 157 -22.88 -26.14 2.92
C GLY A 157 -21.61 -25.28 2.77
N THR A 158 -21.43 -24.61 1.64
CA THR A 158 -20.38 -23.60 1.44
C THR A 158 -20.86 -22.26 1.99
N GLU A 159 -20.00 -21.60 2.76
CA GLU A 159 -20.19 -20.22 3.21
C GLU A 159 -20.18 -19.26 2.01
N VAL A 160 -21.14 -18.33 1.98
CA VAL A 160 -21.28 -17.34 0.93
C VAL A 160 -21.49 -15.95 1.51
N PHE A 161 -20.84 -14.96 0.91
CA PHE A 161 -21.15 -13.55 1.11
C PHE A 161 -22.11 -13.09 0.01
N PHE A 162 -23.37 -12.88 0.38
CA PHE A 162 -24.41 -12.42 -0.53
C PHE A 162 -24.45 -10.90 -0.53
N VAL A 163 -24.51 -10.29 -1.73
CA VAL A 163 -24.80 -8.86 -1.86
C VAL A 163 -25.88 -8.66 -2.91
N VAL A 164 -26.94 -7.93 -2.56
CA VAL A 164 -28.07 -7.63 -3.45
C VAL A 164 -28.30 -6.13 -3.51
N ARG A 165 -28.34 -5.59 -4.72
CA ARG A 165 -28.76 -4.21 -5.03
C ARG A 165 -30.22 -4.21 -5.51
N ILE A 166 -31.01 -3.34 -4.94
CA ILE A 166 -32.41 -3.09 -5.28
C ILE A 166 -32.52 -1.61 -5.65
N VAL A 167 -32.79 -1.31 -6.92
CA VAL A 167 -33.08 0.05 -7.36
C VAL A 167 -34.60 0.19 -7.46
N ASN A 168 -35.22 0.92 -6.54
CA ASN A 168 -36.66 1.18 -6.56
C ASN A 168 -36.94 2.41 -7.42
N GLY A 169 -37.57 2.23 -8.58
CA GLY A 169 -38.15 3.32 -9.36
C GLY A 169 -39.52 3.76 -8.83
N THR A 170 -40.19 4.63 -9.57
CA THR A 170 -41.53 5.12 -9.19
C THR A 170 -42.59 4.00 -9.24
N ASN A 171 -42.57 3.17 -10.29
CA ASN A 171 -43.51 2.03 -10.48
C ASN A 171 -42.80 0.74 -10.94
N SER A 172 -41.47 0.69 -10.86
CA SER A 172 -40.62 -0.42 -11.31
C SER A 172 -39.47 -0.63 -10.34
N GLY A 173 -38.77 -1.75 -10.49
CA GLY A 173 -37.55 -2.05 -9.75
C GLY A 173 -36.49 -2.70 -10.66
N GLN A 174 -35.25 -2.68 -10.20
CA GLN A 174 -34.18 -3.52 -10.76
C GLN A 174 -33.49 -4.24 -9.61
N ILE A 175 -33.24 -5.54 -9.79
CA ILE A 175 -32.53 -6.38 -8.83
C ILE A 175 -31.26 -6.91 -9.49
N THR A 176 -30.13 -6.64 -8.86
CA THR A 176 -28.83 -7.19 -9.23
C THR A 176 -28.23 -7.88 -8.01
N ALA A 177 -27.71 -9.10 -8.17
CA ALA A 177 -27.20 -9.90 -7.07
C ALA A 177 -25.84 -10.53 -7.41
N TRP A 178 -24.95 -10.51 -6.42
CA TRP A 178 -23.60 -11.06 -6.49
C TRP A 178 -23.38 -12.08 -5.37
N LEU A 179 -22.48 -13.01 -5.64
CA LEU A 179 -21.99 -14.02 -4.71
C LEU A 179 -20.49 -13.83 -4.59
N ASN A 180 -20.01 -13.60 -3.36
CA ASN A 180 -18.61 -13.34 -3.04
C ASN A 180 -17.98 -12.19 -3.87
N PRO A 181 -18.62 -11.00 -3.97
CA PRO A 181 -18.03 -9.86 -4.67
C PRO A 181 -16.86 -9.23 -3.89
N PRO A 182 -16.03 -8.37 -4.53
CA PRO A 182 -14.91 -7.68 -3.89
C PRO A 182 -15.38 -6.64 -2.86
N LEU A 183 -14.75 -6.56 -1.69
CA LEU A 183 -15.26 -5.77 -0.55
C LEU A 183 -15.17 -4.24 -0.72
N ASN A 184 -14.21 -3.75 -1.50
CA ASN A 184 -13.84 -2.32 -1.54
C ASN A 184 -14.25 -1.60 -2.84
N LYS A 185 -15.00 -2.28 -3.72
CA LYS A 185 -15.41 -1.71 -5.01
C LYS A 185 -16.69 -2.35 -5.49
N GLU A 186 -17.65 -1.52 -5.90
CA GLU A 186 -18.88 -2.02 -6.51
C GLU A 186 -18.56 -2.91 -7.73
N PRO A 187 -19.00 -4.18 -7.74
CA PRO A 187 -18.75 -5.08 -8.85
C PRO A 187 -19.50 -4.65 -10.10
N ALA A 188 -18.87 -4.86 -11.26
CA ALA A 188 -19.52 -4.61 -12.54
C ALA A 188 -20.74 -5.52 -12.72
N VAL A 189 -21.80 -5.01 -13.37
CA VAL A 189 -23.09 -5.73 -13.48
C VAL A 189 -22.98 -7.03 -14.28
N ASP A 190 -22.05 -7.12 -15.22
CA ASP A 190 -21.77 -8.34 -16.01
C ASP A 190 -21.12 -9.46 -15.19
N THR A 191 -20.54 -9.13 -14.02
CA THR A 191 -20.05 -10.11 -13.05
C THR A 191 -21.13 -10.60 -12.08
N ALA A 192 -22.33 -10.02 -12.13
CA ALA A 192 -23.46 -10.44 -11.30
C ALA A 192 -23.88 -11.86 -11.68
N PHE A 193 -24.13 -12.71 -10.68
CA PHE A 193 -24.71 -14.02 -10.95
C PHE A 193 -26.18 -13.89 -11.39
N TYR A 194 -26.84 -12.78 -11.02
CA TYR A 194 -28.17 -12.44 -11.49
C TYR A 194 -28.36 -10.93 -11.65
N ASP A 195 -28.89 -10.53 -12.80
CA ASP A 195 -29.38 -9.17 -13.06
C ASP A 195 -30.73 -9.26 -13.78
N SER A 196 -31.76 -8.64 -13.18
CA SER A 196 -33.13 -8.74 -13.70
C SER A 196 -33.29 -8.13 -15.10
N LYS A 197 -32.51 -7.09 -15.42
CA LYS A 197 -32.55 -6.41 -16.73
C LYS A 197 -31.96 -7.31 -17.82
N THR A 198 -30.80 -7.91 -17.57
CA THR A 198 -30.14 -8.86 -18.48
C THR A 198 -30.96 -10.13 -18.66
N ALA A 199 -31.62 -10.59 -17.59
CA ALA A 199 -32.54 -11.73 -17.63
C ALA A 199 -33.86 -11.44 -18.38
N GLY A 200 -34.11 -10.20 -18.81
CA GLY A 200 -35.36 -9.81 -19.48
C GLY A 200 -36.59 -9.83 -18.55
N ASN A 201 -36.38 -9.84 -17.23
CA ASN A 201 -37.45 -9.92 -16.24
C ASN A 201 -37.97 -8.53 -15.90
N THR A 202 -39.28 -8.33 -15.97
CA THR A 202 -39.92 -7.11 -15.46
C THR A 202 -40.08 -7.21 -13.94
N VAL A 203 -39.49 -6.25 -13.23
CA VAL A 203 -39.53 -6.16 -11.77
C VAL A 203 -40.28 -4.88 -11.37
N GLY A 204 -41.28 -5.02 -10.51
CA GLY A 204 -41.95 -3.95 -9.79
C GLY A 204 -41.15 -3.49 -8.57
N ARG A 205 -41.63 -2.45 -7.88
CA ARG A 205 -40.95 -1.91 -6.69
C ARG A 205 -40.90 -2.95 -5.56
N VAL A 206 -39.76 -3.06 -4.87
CA VAL A 206 -39.58 -3.96 -3.73
C VAL A 206 -39.83 -3.18 -2.45
N LEU A 207 -41.05 -3.29 -1.93
CA LEU A 207 -41.47 -2.67 -0.68
C LEU A 207 -41.31 -3.64 0.50
N PHE A 208 -40.76 -3.15 1.61
CA PHE A 208 -40.61 -3.91 2.84
C PHE A 208 -40.59 -3.00 4.07
N ASP A 209 -41.11 -3.52 5.18
CA ASP A 209 -41.11 -2.89 6.52
C ASP A 209 -40.37 -3.76 7.56
N ARG A 210 -39.93 -4.95 7.16
CA ARG A 210 -39.20 -5.89 8.00
C ARG A 210 -38.31 -6.81 7.16
N ILE A 211 -37.31 -7.38 7.82
CA ILE A 211 -36.54 -8.50 7.32
C ILE A 211 -37.08 -9.78 7.95
N ARG A 212 -37.34 -10.79 7.12
CA ARG A 212 -37.69 -12.13 7.57
C ARG A 212 -36.50 -13.06 7.38
N ILE A 213 -36.23 -13.88 8.40
CA ILE A 213 -35.25 -14.97 8.39
C ILE A 213 -36.03 -16.28 8.52
N SER A 214 -35.83 -17.22 7.58
CA SER A 214 -36.59 -18.49 7.55
C SER A 214 -35.73 -19.69 7.22
N GLY A 215 -35.92 -20.77 7.97
CA GLY A 215 -35.43 -22.11 7.68
C GLY A 215 -36.56 -23.14 7.80
N ALA A 216 -36.78 -23.98 6.79
CA ALA A 216 -37.85 -24.97 6.81
C ALA A 216 -37.45 -26.26 7.56
N GLY A 217 -37.27 -26.14 8.89
CA GLY A 217 -36.93 -27.26 9.78
C GLY A 217 -35.51 -27.80 9.65
N GLN A 218 -34.66 -27.15 8.85
CA GLN A 218 -33.22 -27.44 8.72
C GLN A 218 -32.41 -26.24 9.22
N ALA A 219 -31.23 -26.51 9.78
CA ALA A 219 -30.37 -25.48 10.36
C ALA A 219 -29.73 -24.62 9.27
N LEU A 220 -29.95 -23.32 9.41
CA LEU A 220 -29.44 -22.28 8.54
C LEU A 220 -28.67 -21.28 9.39
N PHE A 221 -27.41 -21.07 9.03
CA PHE A 221 -26.49 -20.15 9.68
C PHE A 221 -26.42 -18.84 8.91
N TYR A 222 -26.53 -17.73 9.64
CA TYR A 222 -26.28 -16.39 9.12
C TYR A 222 -25.45 -15.57 10.06
N ASP A 223 -24.69 -14.65 9.48
CA ASP A 223 -23.91 -13.66 10.17
C ASP A 223 -23.91 -12.34 9.40
N GLU A 224 -23.52 -11.24 10.04
CA GLU A 224 -23.26 -9.95 9.39
C GLU A 224 -24.41 -9.40 8.52
N LEU A 225 -25.65 -9.34 9.05
CA LEU A 225 -26.78 -8.79 8.29
C LEU A 225 -26.66 -7.26 8.18
N ARG A 226 -26.49 -6.76 6.97
CA ARG A 226 -26.27 -5.32 6.69
C ARG A 226 -27.23 -4.81 5.63
N ILE A 227 -27.73 -3.58 5.81
CA ILE A 227 -28.56 -2.87 4.83
C ILE A 227 -28.14 -1.41 4.76
N GLY A 228 -27.86 -0.91 3.56
CA GLY A 228 -27.39 0.46 3.31
C GLY A 228 -27.92 1.04 2.00
N ASP A 229 -27.49 2.27 1.69
CA ASP A 229 -27.79 2.98 0.45
C ASP A 229 -26.67 2.85 -0.60
N THR A 230 -25.46 2.48 -0.19
CA THR A 230 -24.30 2.26 -1.05
C THR A 230 -23.78 0.82 -0.98
N TYR A 231 -22.96 0.44 -1.96
CA TYR A 231 -22.26 -0.86 -1.94
C TYR A 231 -21.33 -0.96 -0.73
N LEU A 232 -20.57 0.11 -0.45
CA LEU A 232 -19.57 0.12 0.61
C LEU A 232 -20.19 -0.03 2.00
N ASP A 233 -21.41 0.48 2.21
CA ASP A 233 -22.17 0.29 3.45
C ASP A 233 -22.32 -1.20 3.80
N VAL A 234 -22.54 -2.04 2.79
CA VAL A 234 -22.83 -3.46 2.97
C VAL A 234 -21.64 -4.37 2.69
N SER A 235 -20.54 -3.87 2.10
CA SER A 235 -19.37 -4.66 1.72
C SER A 235 -18.06 -4.26 2.39
N GLY A 236 -17.98 -3.08 3.00
CA GLY A 236 -16.76 -2.57 3.62
C GLY A 236 -16.54 -3.03 5.07
N SER A 237 -15.41 -2.61 5.64
CA SER A 237 -15.17 -2.68 7.09
C SER A 237 -16.19 -1.82 7.83
N LEU A 238 -16.98 -2.39 8.74
CA LEU A 238 -17.75 -1.61 9.71
C LEU A 238 -16.78 -1.11 10.79
N GLY A 239 -16.04 -0.05 10.45
CA GLY A 239 -15.03 0.57 11.29
C GLY A 239 -15.24 2.07 11.51
N ALA A 240 -16.42 2.62 11.19
CA ALA A 240 -16.68 4.05 11.25
C ALA A 240 -16.85 4.64 12.68
N GLY A 241 -16.71 3.84 13.74
CA GLY A 241 -16.92 4.34 15.11
C GLY A 241 -15.92 3.86 16.13
N LEU A 242 -14.87 3.13 15.74
CA LEU A 242 -13.88 2.59 16.67
C LEU A 242 -12.48 2.98 16.22
N ALA A 243 -11.60 3.19 17.20
CA ALA A 243 -10.18 3.35 16.95
C ALA A 243 -9.62 2.12 16.21
N SER A 244 -8.66 2.37 15.31
CA SER A 244 -8.02 1.33 14.50
C SER A 244 -6.50 1.53 14.43
N THR A 245 -5.82 0.65 13.68
CA THR A 245 -4.36 0.74 13.40
C THR A 245 -3.51 1.07 14.64
N PRO A 246 -3.65 0.29 15.74
CA PRO A 246 -2.91 0.57 16.96
C PRO A 246 -1.40 0.49 16.72
N ASN A 247 -0.68 1.46 17.29
CA ASN A 247 0.76 1.44 17.46
C ASN A 247 1.07 1.63 18.95
N PRO A 248 1.75 0.71 19.63
CA PRO A 248 2.26 -0.56 19.14
C PRO A 248 1.16 -1.49 18.60
N GLU A 249 1.49 -2.26 17.55
CA GLU A 249 0.55 -3.21 16.94
C GLU A 249 0.02 -4.22 17.97
N ASN A 250 -1.20 -4.72 17.75
CA ASN A 250 -1.79 -5.68 18.68
C ASN A 250 -0.96 -6.98 18.74
N LYS A 251 -0.54 -7.33 19.96
CA LYS A 251 0.37 -8.42 20.33
C LYS A 251 1.82 -8.21 19.89
N MET A 252 2.21 -6.99 19.53
CA MET A 252 3.60 -6.66 19.26
C MET A 252 4.46 -7.00 20.48
N THR A 253 5.59 -7.64 20.25
CA THR A 253 6.62 -7.89 21.25
C THR A 253 7.80 -6.99 20.96
N ASP A 254 8.64 -6.78 21.97
CA ASP A 254 9.84 -5.96 21.83
C ASP A 254 9.56 -4.48 21.58
N VAL A 255 8.56 -3.94 22.27
CA VAL A 255 8.23 -2.51 22.25
C VAL A 255 9.18 -1.73 23.15
N HIS A 256 9.69 -0.60 22.68
CA HIS A 256 10.60 0.24 23.46
C HIS A 256 9.94 0.73 24.77
N GLN A 257 10.73 0.86 25.84
CA GLN A 257 10.23 1.09 27.19
C GLN A 257 9.51 2.45 27.40
N ASP A 258 9.72 3.43 26.54
CA ASP A 258 9.05 4.75 26.60
C ASP A 258 8.19 5.01 25.35
N ALA A 259 7.77 3.96 24.64
CA ALA A 259 6.96 4.12 23.45
C ALA A 259 5.60 4.76 23.78
N SER A 260 5.21 5.77 23.01
CA SER A 260 3.84 6.30 22.97
C SER A 260 2.87 5.27 22.36
N LEU A 261 1.59 5.43 22.68
CA LEU A 261 0.49 4.72 22.05
C LEU A 261 -0.17 5.64 21.02
N SER A 262 -0.38 5.20 19.78
CA SER A 262 -1.14 5.94 18.77
C SER A 262 -2.11 5.04 18.00
N TRP A 263 -3.15 5.64 17.42
CA TRP A 263 -4.21 4.94 16.69
C TRP A 263 -4.77 5.83 15.59
N ASP A 264 -5.48 5.26 14.61
CA ASP A 264 -6.37 6.04 13.77
C ASP A 264 -7.72 6.20 14.48
N ALA A 265 -8.19 7.45 14.56
CA ALA A 265 -9.50 7.77 15.11
C ALA A 265 -10.63 7.07 14.34
N GLY A 266 -11.68 6.67 15.06
CA GLY A 266 -12.96 6.32 14.44
C GLY A 266 -13.57 7.50 13.67
N GLU A 267 -14.25 7.23 12.56
CA GLU A 267 -14.81 8.25 11.64
C GLU A 267 -15.70 9.31 12.34
N TYR A 268 -16.43 8.94 13.40
CA TYR A 268 -17.30 9.85 14.15
C TYR A 268 -16.68 10.43 15.44
N ALA A 269 -15.43 10.09 15.74
CA ALA A 269 -14.78 10.49 16.98
C ALA A 269 -14.51 11.99 17.02
N ALA A 270 -15.03 12.66 18.05
CA ALA A 270 -14.63 14.01 18.42
C ALA A 270 -13.59 14.01 19.54
N SER A 271 -13.52 12.92 20.32
CA SER A 271 -12.51 12.72 21.37
C SER A 271 -12.39 11.24 21.76
N HIS A 272 -11.37 10.92 22.55
CA HIS A 272 -10.96 9.55 22.86
C HIS A 272 -10.83 9.35 24.37
N ASP A 273 -11.35 8.23 24.90
CA ASP A 273 -11.04 7.76 26.25
C ASP A 273 -9.99 6.64 26.17
N VAL A 274 -8.83 6.85 26.79
CA VAL A 274 -7.70 5.93 26.77
C VAL A 274 -7.69 5.08 28.04
N TYR A 275 -7.75 3.77 27.87
CA TYR A 275 -7.60 2.79 28.93
C TYR A 275 -6.28 2.05 28.77
N PHE A 276 -5.44 2.00 29.81
CA PHE A 276 -4.11 1.39 29.79
C PHE A 276 -3.80 0.71 31.12
N GLY A 277 -3.26 -0.50 31.08
CA GLY A 277 -2.88 -1.23 32.30
C GLY A 277 -2.25 -2.59 32.02
N THR A 278 -2.01 -3.38 33.07
CA THR A 278 -1.38 -4.73 32.94
C THR A 278 -2.37 -5.89 33.06
N SER A 279 -3.67 -5.60 33.16
CA SER A 279 -4.75 -6.58 33.29
C SER A 279 -5.72 -6.43 32.12
N ALA A 280 -5.73 -7.43 31.23
CA ALA A 280 -6.64 -7.47 30.08
C ALA A 280 -8.11 -7.35 30.49
N THR A 281 -8.47 -8.02 31.60
CA THR A 281 -9.83 -8.02 32.15
C THR A 281 -10.24 -6.63 32.63
N ASP A 282 -9.36 -5.93 33.35
CA ASP A 282 -9.69 -4.60 33.88
C ASP A 282 -9.79 -3.58 32.74
N VAL A 283 -8.84 -3.61 31.80
CA VAL A 283 -8.87 -2.78 30.58
C VAL A 283 -10.11 -3.06 29.75
N ASN A 284 -10.57 -4.32 29.65
CA ASN A 284 -11.81 -4.65 28.95
C ASN A 284 -13.07 -4.20 29.72
N ASN A 285 -13.09 -4.27 31.04
CA ASN A 285 -14.32 -4.05 31.82
C ASN A 285 -14.51 -2.60 32.29
N ALA A 286 -13.45 -1.79 32.24
CA ALA A 286 -13.48 -0.39 32.65
C ALA A 286 -14.44 0.45 31.78
N SER A 287 -14.98 1.51 32.37
CA SER A 287 -15.81 2.55 31.75
C SER A 287 -15.63 3.87 32.50
N ARG A 288 -16.14 5.00 31.98
CA ARG A 288 -16.16 6.27 32.73
C ARG A 288 -16.78 6.16 34.13
N ALA A 289 -17.85 5.37 34.27
CA ALA A 289 -18.56 5.20 35.54
C ALA A 289 -17.84 4.24 36.50
N ASN A 290 -17.01 3.34 35.97
CA ASN A 290 -16.20 2.41 36.74
C ASN A 290 -14.83 2.26 36.06
N PRO A 291 -13.87 3.17 36.34
CA PRO A 291 -12.62 3.26 35.60
C PRO A 291 -11.62 2.14 35.93
N MET A 292 -11.87 1.34 36.98
CA MET A 292 -11.04 0.21 37.42
C MET A 292 -9.53 0.52 37.57
N GLY A 293 -9.17 1.80 37.71
CA GLY A 293 -7.78 2.25 37.80
C GLY A 293 -7.01 2.23 36.47
N VAL A 294 -7.67 1.96 35.34
CA VAL A 294 -7.04 1.83 34.02
C VAL A 294 -7.48 2.90 33.03
N LEU A 295 -8.50 3.72 33.32
CA LEU A 295 -8.81 4.92 32.53
C LEU A 295 -7.74 5.99 32.80
N VAL A 296 -6.81 6.17 31.87
CA VAL A 296 -5.63 7.04 32.02
C VAL A 296 -5.79 8.41 31.36
N SER A 297 -6.67 8.52 30.35
CA SER A 297 -7.02 9.78 29.69
C SER A 297 -8.49 9.75 29.30
N GLN A 298 -9.24 10.84 29.49
CA GLN A 298 -10.67 10.91 29.17
C GLN A 298 -10.96 12.15 28.30
N GLY A 299 -11.61 11.96 27.16
CA GLY A 299 -11.96 13.04 26.22
C GLY A 299 -10.76 13.70 25.57
N GLN A 300 -9.71 12.95 25.27
CA GLN A 300 -8.52 13.41 24.58
C GLN A 300 -8.83 13.76 23.12
N ALA A 301 -8.26 14.84 22.60
CA ALA A 301 -8.44 15.23 21.19
C ALA A 301 -7.43 14.57 20.25
N ASP A 302 -6.19 14.41 20.71
CA ASP A 302 -5.10 13.81 19.93
C ASP A 302 -5.26 12.29 19.87
N THR A 303 -4.81 11.68 18.78
CA THR A 303 -4.78 10.22 18.58
C THR A 303 -3.47 9.57 19.03
N GLU A 304 -2.74 10.26 19.91
CA GLU A 304 -1.50 9.79 20.54
C GLU A 304 -1.56 9.99 22.05
N PHE A 305 -1.11 9.00 22.82
CA PHE A 305 -1.03 9.03 24.26
C PHE A 305 0.36 8.59 24.72
N ASP A 306 1.06 9.45 25.47
CA ASP A 306 2.31 9.13 26.16
C ASP A 306 2.01 8.58 27.56
N PRO A 307 2.17 7.26 27.80
CA PRO A 307 2.04 6.66 29.12
C PRO A 307 3.25 7.05 29.99
N GLN A 308 3.20 8.26 30.55
CA GLN A 308 4.19 8.87 31.45
C GLN A 308 4.97 7.83 32.29
N GLY A 309 6.26 7.66 31.99
CA GLY A 309 7.15 6.72 32.68
C GLY A 309 7.74 5.66 31.74
N LEU A 310 8.46 4.69 32.31
CA LEU A 310 9.04 3.58 31.56
C LEU A 310 8.25 2.29 31.82
N PHE A 311 7.97 1.54 30.76
CA PHE A 311 7.44 0.19 30.83
C PHE A 311 8.45 -0.74 31.51
N GLU A 312 7.93 -1.66 32.31
CA GLU A 312 8.75 -2.72 32.90
C GLU A 312 9.22 -3.70 31.82
N PHE A 313 10.51 -4.02 31.79
CA PHE A 313 11.08 -4.92 30.79
C PHE A 313 10.36 -6.28 30.75
N GLY A 314 10.00 -6.73 29.54
CA GLY A 314 9.31 -7.99 29.30
C GLY A 314 7.87 -8.05 29.82
N ARG A 315 7.32 -6.95 30.34
CA ARG A 315 5.94 -6.88 30.83
C ARG A 315 4.98 -6.68 29.66
N THR A 316 3.90 -7.45 29.66
CA THR A 316 2.77 -7.24 28.74
C THR A 316 1.81 -6.20 29.30
N TYR A 317 1.48 -5.22 28.48
CA TYR A 317 0.47 -4.19 28.74
C TYR A 317 -0.73 -4.38 27.81
N TYR A 318 -1.89 -3.94 28.28
CA TYR A 318 -3.16 -3.98 27.57
C TYR A 318 -3.73 -2.57 27.50
N TRP A 319 -4.35 -2.25 26.38
CA TRP A 319 -4.91 -0.93 26.17
C TRP A 319 -6.13 -0.95 25.24
N ARG A 320 -6.96 0.07 25.35
CA ARG A 320 -8.22 0.20 24.62
C ARG A 320 -8.54 1.68 24.46
N ILE A 321 -9.07 2.04 23.30
CA ILE A 321 -9.56 3.40 23.03
C ILE A 321 -11.06 3.35 22.84
N ASP A 322 -11.81 4.04 23.69
CA ASP A 322 -13.23 4.26 23.43
C ASP A 322 -13.43 5.59 22.69
N GLU A 323 -14.12 5.54 21.56
CA GLU A 323 -14.39 6.71 20.73
C GLU A 323 -15.63 7.46 21.18
N VAL A 324 -15.55 8.79 21.23
CA VAL A 324 -16.61 9.65 21.76
C VAL A 324 -17.07 10.60 20.65
N ASN A 325 -18.34 10.49 20.27
CA ASN A 325 -18.93 11.33 19.22
C ASN A 325 -19.02 12.82 19.62
N ALA A 326 -19.12 13.68 18.60
CA ALA A 326 -19.46 15.09 18.77
C ALA A 326 -20.87 15.29 19.37
N ALA A 327 -21.18 16.52 19.79
CA ALA A 327 -22.54 16.87 20.22
C ALA A 327 -23.56 16.70 19.05
N PRO A 328 -24.83 16.36 19.35
CA PRO A 328 -25.47 16.32 20.67
C PRO A 328 -25.48 14.95 21.37
N ASP A 329 -25.17 13.85 20.67
CA ASP A 329 -25.37 12.50 21.21
C ASP A 329 -24.25 12.07 22.17
N ASN A 330 -23.01 12.55 21.99
CA ASN A 330 -21.84 12.23 22.82
C ASN A 330 -21.68 10.71 23.07
N THR A 331 -22.13 9.90 22.11
CA THR A 331 -22.15 8.45 22.22
C THR A 331 -20.73 7.93 22.38
N VAL A 332 -20.52 7.03 23.34
CA VAL A 332 -19.22 6.38 23.58
C VAL A 332 -19.25 4.99 22.97
N TYR A 333 -18.37 4.73 22.01
CA TYR A 333 -18.17 3.45 21.37
C TYR A 333 -16.97 2.74 21.98
N LYS A 334 -17.23 1.60 22.61
CA LYS A 334 -16.19 0.83 23.30
C LYS A 334 -15.24 0.18 22.30
N GLY A 335 -13.94 0.45 22.44
CA GLY A 335 -12.89 -0.08 21.56
C GLY A 335 -12.57 -1.55 21.75
N LYS A 336 -11.72 -2.07 20.84
CA LYS A 336 -11.08 -3.38 20.98
C LYS A 336 -9.92 -3.27 21.98
N VAL A 337 -9.69 -4.34 22.75
CA VAL A 337 -8.51 -4.43 23.61
C VAL A 337 -7.32 -4.90 22.79
N TRP A 338 -6.29 -4.07 22.77
CA TRP A 338 -4.98 -4.36 22.21
C TRP A 338 -3.97 -4.67 23.30
N SER A 339 -2.86 -5.28 22.93
CA SER A 339 -1.78 -5.61 23.85
C SER A 339 -0.43 -5.44 23.19
N PHE A 340 0.61 -5.25 23.99
CA PHE A 340 1.99 -5.36 23.54
C PHE A 340 2.88 -5.80 24.70
N THR A 341 4.07 -6.30 24.40
CA THR A 341 5.08 -6.67 25.39
C THR A 341 6.29 -5.78 25.23
N ALA A 342 6.63 -5.05 26.31
CA ALA A 342 7.82 -4.23 26.37
C ALA A 342 9.08 -5.08 26.16
N GLU A 343 10.12 -4.48 25.61
CA GLU A 343 11.39 -5.14 25.32
C GLU A 343 11.95 -5.87 26.55
N PRO A 344 12.67 -6.99 26.38
CA PRO A 344 13.32 -7.66 27.50
C PRO A 344 14.54 -6.85 27.97
N TYR A 345 14.93 -7.04 29.23
CA TYR A 345 16.12 -6.36 29.77
C TYR A 345 17.40 -6.78 29.02
N SER A 346 17.49 -8.06 28.65
CA SER A 346 18.63 -8.68 27.98
C SER A 346 18.16 -9.59 26.84
N TYR A 347 19.04 -9.78 25.85
CA TYR A 347 18.77 -10.56 24.65
C TYR A 347 19.74 -11.75 24.54
N PRO A 348 19.33 -12.86 23.91
CA PRO A 348 20.21 -14.00 23.74
C PRO A 348 21.36 -13.70 22.77
N ILE A 349 22.57 -14.13 23.13
CA ILE A 349 23.77 -14.01 22.29
C ILE A 349 23.72 -15.13 21.23
N THR A 350 23.83 -14.75 19.95
CA THR A 350 23.82 -15.70 18.83
C THR A 350 25.21 -16.08 18.33
N GLY A 351 26.18 -15.18 18.46
CA GLY A 351 27.58 -15.38 18.01
C GLY A 351 28.42 -16.21 18.99
N VAL A 352 28.00 -17.43 19.31
CA VAL A 352 28.69 -18.31 20.29
C VAL A 352 29.43 -19.44 19.57
N THR A 353 30.65 -19.74 20.01
CA THR A 353 31.41 -20.93 19.62
C THR A 353 31.75 -21.77 20.85
N ALA A 354 31.48 -23.06 20.82
CA ALA A 354 31.71 -23.97 21.94
C ALA A 354 32.90 -24.92 21.69
N THR A 355 33.73 -25.14 22.71
CA THR A 355 34.84 -26.10 22.74
C THR A 355 34.83 -26.85 24.06
N ALA A 356 35.34 -28.08 24.12
CA ALA A 356 35.35 -28.85 25.37
C ALA A 356 36.66 -29.61 25.59
N SER A 357 36.93 -29.89 26.86
CA SER A 357 38.04 -30.72 27.34
C SER A 357 38.07 -32.14 26.77
N SER A 358 36.88 -32.71 26.54
CA SER A 358 36.69 -34.08 26.11
C SER A 358 35.36 -34.23 25.39
N VAL A 359 35.31 -35.23 24.51
CA VAL A 359 34.09 -35.66 23.83
C VAL A 359 34.05 -37.18 23.90
N SER A 360 33.08 -37.74 24.65
CA SER A 360 32.99 -39.19 24.85
C SER A 360 32.45 -39.93 23.63
N GLN A 361 31.72 -39.24 22.73
CA GLN A 361 31.22 -39.76 21.47
C GLN A 361 31.29 -38.70 20.36
N ALA A 362 31.85 -39.06 19.20
CA ALA A 362 32.15 -38.10 18.13
C ALA A 362 30.93 -37.31 17.60
N THR A 363 29.71 -37.85 17.71
CA THR A 363 28.48 -37.20 17.26
C THR A 363 27.86 -36.26 18.29
N MET A 364 28.40 -36.21 19.51
CA MET A 364 27.88 -35.49 20.67
C MET A 364 28.87 -34.41 21.12
N GLY A 365 29.27 -33.56 20.17
CA GLY A 365 30.25 -32.49 20.37
C GLY A 365 29.71 -31.28 21.15
N PRO A 366 30.58 -30.36 21.57
CA PRO A 366 30.19 -29.18 22.35
C PRO A 366 29.29 -28.20 21.58
N GLU A 367 29.32 -28.19 20.25
CA GLU A 367 28.44 -27.37 19.42
C GLU A 367 26.95 -27.67 19.60
N LYS A 368 26.62 -28.87 20.13
CA LYS A 368 25.25 -29.27 20.45
C LYS A 368 24.61 -28.40 21.52
N THR A 369 25.41 -27.75 22.38
CA THR A 369 24.88 -26.94 23.48
C THR A 369 24.52 -25.51 23.11
N ILE A 370 24.68 -25.11 21.85
CA ILE A 370 24.43 -23.73 21.39
C ILE A 370 23.75 -23.65 20.03
N ASN A 371 23.45 -24.79 19.39
CA ASN A 371 22.89 -24.83 18.04
C ASN A 371 21.39 -25.11 18.03
N GLY A 372 20.77 -25.20 19.22
CA GLY A 372 19.34 -25.45 19.39
C GLY A 372 18.88 -26.82 18.92
N VAL A 373 19.79 -27.76 18.63
CA VAL A 373 19.39 -29.10 18.19
C VAL A 373 18.65 -29.81 19.31
N GLY A 374 17.43 -30.25 19.02
CA GLY A 374 16.56 -30.87 20.01
C GLY A 374 15.58 -29.92 20.69
N LEU A 375 15.71 -28.60 20.53
CA LEU A 375 14.66 -27.67 20.93
C LEU A 375 13.50 -27.67 19.93
N ASN A 376 12.27 -27.63 20.45
CA ASN A 376 11.07 -27.38 19.66
C ASN A 376 10.64 -25.89 19.72
N ALA A 377 9.51 -25.56 19.08
CA ALA A 377 8.98 -24.19 19.07
C ALA A 377 8.57 -23.65 20.45
N ASP A 378 8.37 -24.53 21.44
CA ASP A 378 8.01 -24.18 22.82
C ASP A 378 9.25 -24.13 23.74
N ASP A 379 10.45 -24.10 23.19
CA ASP A 379 11.74 -24.09 23.91
C ASP A 379 11.95 -25.35 24.80
N GLN A 380 11.34 -26.47 24.42
CA GLN A 380 11.46 -27.77 25.08
C GLN A 380 12.51 -28.64 24.37
N HIS A 381 13.47 -29.17 25.12
CA HIS A 381 14.53 -30.01 24.60
C HIS A 381 14.11 -31.49 24.55
N SER A 382 14.46 -32.16 23.46
CA SER A 382 14.23 -33.58 23.24
C SER A 382 14.95 -34.48 24.27
N THR A 383 14.61 -35.77 24.25
CA THR A 383 15.28 -36.81 25.05
C THR A 383 16.34 -37.59 24.29
N ASP A 384 16.65 -37.19 23.06
CA ASP A 384 17.64 -37.86 22.20
C ASP A 384 19.05 -37.45 22.62
N GLY A 385 19.81 -38.39 23.20
CA GLY A 385 21.17 -38.13 23.65
C GLY A 385 22.10 -37.65 22.52
N THR A 386 21.87 -38.01 21.26
CA THR A 386 22.73 -37.58 20.14
C THR A 386 22.65 -36.08 19.84
N GLN A 387 21.68 -35.40 20.46
CA GLN A 387 21.44 -33.96 20.35
C GLN A 387 22.07 -33.18 21.52
N MET A 388 22.90 -33.83 22.34
CA MET A 388 23.52 -33.24 23.53
C MET A 388 25.04 -33.38 23.46
N TRP A 389 25.79 -32.58 24.21
CA TRP A 389 27.22 -32.80 24.41
C TRP A 389 27.45 -33.92 25.44
N THR A 390 28.53 -34.69 25.30
CA THR A 390 29.04 -35.55 26.37
C THR A 390 30.56 -35.45 26.56
N GLY A 391 31.00 -35.43 27.81
CA GLY A 391 32.41 -35.41 28.22
C GLY A 391 32.71 -36.43 29.33
N ILE A 392 33.96 -36.40 29.82
CA ILE A 392 34.49 -37.27 30.88
C ILE A 392 34.88 -36.41 32.08
N LEU A 393 34.40 -36.76 33.28
CA LEU A 393 34.67 -35.97 34.49
C LEU A 393 36.13 -36.10 34.97
N PRO A 394 36.73 -35.01 35.52
CA PRO A 394 36.21 -33.63 35.47
C PRO A 394 36.30 -33.06 34.05
N ALA A 395 35.23 -32.41 33.60
CA ALA A 395 35.13 -31.89 32.23
C ALA A 395 34.93 -30.38 32.24
N TRP A 396 35.61 -29.65 31.36
CA TRP A 396 35.23 -28.28 31.03
C TRP A 396 34.62 -28.19 29.63
N ILE A 397 33.67 -27.25 29.47
CA ILE A 397 33.16 -26.73 28.21
C ILE A 397 33.30 -25.20 28.22
N GLN A 398 33.80 -24.62 27.14
CA GLN A 398 34.13 -23.21 27.01
C GLN A 398 33.40 -22.62 25.80
N TYR A 399 32.81 -21.46 26.05
CA TYR A 399 32.08 -20.66 25.09
C TYR A 399 32.87 -19.38 24.78
N GLN A 400 33.02 -19.07 23.51
CA GLN A 400 33.60 -17.84 23.01
C GLN A 400 32.53 -17.04 22.26
N PHE A 401 32.43 -15.75 22.55
CA PHE A 401 31.57 -14.81 21.84
C PHE A 401 32.35 -14.04 20.78
N ASP A 402 31.65 -13.44 19.82
CA ASP A 402 32.22 -12.63 18.74
C ASP A 402 32.86 -11.33 19.27
N LYS A 403 32.24 -10.70 20.27
CA LYS A 403 32.74 -9.51 20.97
C LYS A 403 32.62 -9.66 22.50
N VAL A 404 33.08 -8.65 23.23
CA VAL A 404 32.85 -8.56 24.68
C VAL A 404 31.39 -8.15 24.89
N TYR A 405 30.67 -8.90 25.73
CA TYR A 405 29.30 -8.62 26.14
C TYR A 405 29.22 -8.33 27.62
N LYS A 406 28.22 -7.53 28.01
CA LYS A 406 27.79 -7.39 29.40
C LYS A 406 26.78 -8.48 29.72
N LEU A 407 27.23 -9.58 30.30
CA LEU A 407 26.42 -10.77 30.52
C LEU A 407 25.40 -10.55 31.64
N ASP A 408 24.14 -10.86 31.36
CA ASP A 408 23.03 -10.81 32.31
C ASP A 408 22.84 -12.16 32.99
N LYS A 409 22.54 -13.20 32.20
CA LYS A 409 22.24 -14.53 32.73
C LYS A 409 22.57 -15.64 31.73
N LEU A 410 22.61 -16.86 32.24
CA LEU A 410 22.70 -18.11 31.49
C LEU A 410 21.50 -18.99 31.81
N LEU A 411 20.77 -19.41 30.79
CA LEU A 411 19.78 -20.47 30.89
C LEU A 411 20.42 -21.81 30.54
N VAL A 412 20.09 -22.85 31.30
CA VAL A 412 20.67 -24.18 31.13
C VAL A 412 19.58 -25.22 30.98
N TRP A 413 19.65 -25.97 29.87
CA TRP A 413 19.03 -27.27 29.68
C TRP A 413 20.10 -28.34 29.95
N ASN A 414 19.91 -29.06 31.05
CA ASN A 414 20.77 -30.15 31.44
C ASN A 414 20.52 -31.41 30.59
N SER A 415 21.37 -32.43 30.69
CA SER A 415 21.21 -33.72 30.00
C SER A 415 19.80 -34.28 30.17
N ASN A 416 19.00 -34.29 29.10
CA ASN A 416 17.58 -34.70 29.15
C ASN A 416 17.35 -36.11 28.59
N GLN A 417 18.37 -36.96 28.61
CA GLN A 417 18.26 -38.32 28.11
C GLN A 417 17.16 -39.09 28.86
N ILE A 418 16.46 -40.01 28.20
CA ILE A 418 15.40 -40.80 28.86
C ILE A 418 15.91 -41.63 30.06
N ILE A 419 17.22 -41.93 30.06
CA ILE A 419 17.92 -42.66 31.12
C ILE A 419 18.51 -41.75 32.21
N GLU A 420 18.32 -40.43 32.12
CA GLU A 420 18.90 -39.46 33.05
C GLU A 420 18.53 -39.76 34.50
N ALA A 421 17.26 -40.10 34.77
CA ALA A 421 16.78 -40.44 36.11
C ALA A 421 17.43 -41.71 36.71
N PHE A 422 18.02 -42.57 35.87
CA PHE A 422 18.63 -43.83 36.29
C PHE A 422 20.16 -43.79 36.31
N VAL A 423 20.78 -43.07 35.36
CA VAL A 423 22.24 -43.03 35.18
C VAL A 423 22.85 -41.73 35.68
N GLY A 424 22.15 -40.60 35.55
CA GLY A 424 22.57 -39.28 36.04
C GLY A 424 23.75 -38.67 35.28
N PHE A 425 23.64 -38.46 33.97
CA PHE A 425 24.71 -37.82 33.18
C PHE A 425 24.75 -36.31 33.36
N GLY A 426 23.65 -35.68 33.80
CA GLY A 426 23.52 -34.25 33.91
C GLY A 426 24.60 -33.64 34.80
N ALA A 427 25.13 -32.50 34.36
CA ALA A 427 26.05 -31.71 35.16
C ALA A 427 25.37 -31.29 36.46
N LYS A 428 26.07 -31.43 37.61
CA LYS A 428 25.52 -31.09 38.93
C LYS A 428 26.33 -29.98 39.58
N ALA A 429 27.57 -30.28 39.98
CA ALA A 429 28.48 -29.27 40.52
C ALA A 429 29.28 -28.62 39.38
N VAL A 430 29.00 -27.36 39.12
CA VAL A 430 29.62 -26.60 38.02
C VAL A 430 30.27 -25.33 38.56
N LYS A 431 31.56 -25.18 38.30
CA LYS A 431 32.29 -23.91 38.49
C LYS A 431 32.23 -23.12 37.19
N ILE A 432 31.85 -21.84 37.24
CA ILE A 432 31.83 -20.97 36.07
C ILE A 432 32.95 -19.93 36.19
N GLU A 433 33.72 -19.77 35.14
CA GLU A 433 34.77 -18.74 35.02
C GLU A 433 34.53 -17.92 33.76
N TYR A 434 34.87 -16.63 33.79
CA TYR A 434 34.72 -15.73 32.64
C TYR A 434 35.99 -14.91 32.39
N SER A 435 36.15 -14.43 31.15
CA SER A 435 37.32 -13.69 30.70
C SER A 435 36.99 -12.75 29.53
N VAL A 436 37.69 -11.62 29.44
CA VAL A 436 37.65 -10.71 28.29
C VAL A 436 38.70 -11.05 27.22
N ASP A 437 39.81 -11.67 27.61
CA ASP A 437 41.00 -11.89 26.77
C ASP A 437 41.32 -13.38 26.53
N GLY A 438 40.65 -14.29 27.26
CA GLY A 438 40.87 -15.74 27.20
C GLY A 438 42.11 -16.22 27.97
N ALA A 439 42.89 -15.30 28.56
CA ALA A 439 44.10 -15.58 29.31
C ALA A 439 43.90 -15.42 30.82
N ASN A 440 43.22 -14.34 31.24
CA ASN A 440 42.94 -14.02 32.64
C ASN A 440 41.50 -14.38 32.96
N TRP A 441 41.29 -15.28 33.91
CA TRP A 441 39.98 -15.84 34.24
C TRP A 441 39.56 -15.46 35.66
N THR A 442 38.30 -15.07 35.79
CA THR A 442 37.65 -14.74 37.06
C THR A 442 36.55 -15.77 37.34
N GLU A 443 36.53 -16.33 38.55
CA GLU A 443 35.46 -17.24 38.98
C GLU A 443 34.18 -16.46 39.28
N LEU A 444 33.05 -16.93 38.75
CA LEU A 444 31.71 -16.39 39.02
C LEU A 444 31.22 -16.92 40.37
N SER A 445 30.96 -16.02 41.31
CA SER A 445 30.42 -16.40 42.62
C SER A 445 28.92 -16.73 42.54
N GLY A 446 28.45 -17.63 43.40
CA GLY A 446 27.02 -17.88 43.57
C GLY A 446 26.37 -18.75 42.50
N VAL A 447 27.17 -19.51 41.73
CA VAL A 447 26.66 -20.48 40.75
C VAL A 447 25.83 -21.54 41.48
N PRO A 448 24.54 -21.70 41.13
CA PRO A 448 23.70 -22.74 41.74
C PRO A 448 24.12 -24.13 41.26
N GLU A 449 23.78 -25.15 42.05
CA GLU A 449 23.82 -26.53 41.55
C GLU A 449 22.85 -26.67 40.37
N PHE A 450 23.31 -27.30 39.28
CA PHE A 450 22.49 -27.47 38.09
C PHE A 450 21.44 -28.56 38.35
N ALA A 451 20.17 -28.21 38.17
CA ALA A 451 19.06 -29.12 38.39
C ALA A 451 19.11 -30.31 37.43
N GLN A 452 18.77 -31.51 37.92
CA GLN A 452 18.64 -32.69 37.08
C GLN A 452 17.47 -32.52 36.11
N ALA A 453 17.65 -32.92 34.84
CA ALA A 453 16.56 -32.89 33.87
C ALA A 453 15.58 -34.07 34.10
N PRO A 454 14.30 -33.94 33.72
CA PRO A 454 13.29 -34.96 33.97
C PRO A 454 13.35 -36.15 33.00
N GLY A 455 14.10 -36.05 31.89
CA GLY A 455 14.11 -37.07 30.84
C GLY A 455 12.81 -37.11 30.03
N LEU A 456 12.14 -35.95 29.88
CA LEU A 456 10.83 -35.83 29.22
C LEU A 456 10.92 -34.90 28.00
N PRO A 457 10.13 -35.15 26.93
CA PRO A 457 10.11 -34.27 25.74
C PRO A 457 9.66 -32.84 26.00
N THR A 458 9.04 -32.56 27.16
CA THR A 458 8.54 -31.23 27.55
C THR A 458 9.53 -30.45 28.43
N TYR A 459 10.82 -30.81 28.41
CA TYR A 459 11.81 -30.24 29.30
C TYR A 459 12.26 -28.84 28.84
N VAL A 460 11.95 -27.82 29.63
CA VAL A 460 12.46 -26.45 29.46
C VAL A 460 13.64 -26.17 30.40
N ALA A 461 14.41 -25.12 30.15
CA ALA A 461 15.50 -24.70 31.04
C ALA A 461 14.98 -24.57 32.47
N ASN A 462 15.64 -25.25 33.40
CA ASN A 462 15.25 -25.28 34.81
C ASN A 462 16.35 -24.74 35.74
N THR A 463 17.47 -24.32 35.17
CA THR A 463 18.55 -23.65 35.90
C THR A 463 18.87 -22.33 35.22
N THR A 464 18.89 -21.26 36.02
CA THR A 464 19.31 -19.92 35.61
C THR A 464 20.51 -19.53 36.46
N VAL A 465 21.59 -19.11 35.81
CA VAL A 465 22.77 -18.54 36.49
C VAL A 465 22.81 -17.05 36.21
N ASP A 466 22.88 -16.24 37.28
CA ASP A 466 23.06 -14.79 37.19
C ASP A 466 24.55 -14.45 37.00
N PHE A 467 24.85 -13.62 36.00
CA PHE A 467 26.21 -13.13 35.73
C PHE A 467 26.49 -11.76 36.35
N GLY A 468 25.49 -11.08 36.92
CA GLY A 468 25.65 -9.81 37.61
C GLY A 468 26.17 -8.67 36.73
N GLY A 469 26.02 -8.75 35.41
CA GLY A 469 26.47 -7.71 34.49
C GLY A 469 27.98 -7.69 34.23
N VAL A 470 28.68 -8.82 34.38
CA VAL A 470 30.14 -8.89 34.09
C VAL A 470 30.44 -8.78 32.60
N ASP A 471 31.57 -8.15 32.27
CA ASP A 471 32.07 -8.08 30.91
C ASP A 471 32.85 -9.35 30.57
N ALA A 472 32.43 -10.05 29.51
CA ALA A 472 33.08 -11.29 29.09
C ALA A 472 33.02 -11.49 27.57
N LYS A 473 34.10 -12.04 27.02
CA LYS A 473 34.16 -12.62 25.67
C LYS A 473 34.23 -14.15 25.73
N PHE A 474 34.68 -14.70 26.86
CA PHE A 474 34.83 -16.12 27.07
C PHE A 474 34.17 -16.52 28.39
N VAL A 475 33.48 -17.67 28.39
CA VAL A 475 32.91 -18.29 29.59
C VAL A 475 33.28 -19.77 29.60
N ARG A 476 33.70 -20.30 30.74
CA ARG A 476 34.06 -21.71 30.93
C ARG A 476 33.25 -22.32 32.06
N LEU A 477 32.53 -23.39 31.74
CA LEU A 477 31.83 -24.25 32.71
C LEU A 477 32.73 -25.45 32.98
N THR A 478 33.22 -25.58 34.21
CA THR A 478 33.98 -26.75 34.68
C THR A 478 33.08 -27.59 35.57
N VAL A 479 32.67 -28.75 35.05
CA VAL A 479 31.84 -29.73 35.78
C VAL A 479 32.73 -30.67 36.58
N THR A 480 32.51 -30.69 37.90
CA THR A 480 33.26 -31.52 38.84
C THR A 480 32.46 -32.72 39.34
N ASP A 481 31.14 -32.67 39.27
CA ASP A 481 30.24 -33.75 39.71
C ASP A 481 28.99 -33.82 38.80
N ASN A 482 28.39 -35.01 38.70
CA ASN A 482 27.13 -35.25 37.99
C ASN A 482 26.04 -35.80 38.94
N TRP A 483 24.84 -36.06 38.41
CA TRP A 483 23.75 -36.64 39.20
C TRP A 483 23.86 -38.16 39.41
N GLY A 484 24.90 -38.78 38.86
CA GLY A 484 25.03 -40.21 38.67
C GLY A 484 26.20 -40.86 39.40
N VAL A 485 26.55 -42.07 38.95
CA VAL A 485 27.71 -42.84 39.45
C VAL A 485 28.76 -43.11 38.38
N VAL A 486 28.53 -42.63 37.16
CA VAL A 486 29.42 -42.83 36.01
C VAL A 486 30.39 -41.66 35.86
N ASN A 487 31.59 -41.90 35.31
CA ASN A 487 32.58 -40.84 35.08
C ASN A 487 32.30 -39.99 33.82
N GLN A 488 31.04 -39.89 33.39
CA GLN A 488 30.61 -39.20 32.18
C GLN A 488 29.66 -38.07 32.53
N VAL A 489 29.74 -36.96 31.82
CA VAL A 489 28.83 -35.83 31.96
C VAL A 489 28.19 -35.52 30.61
N SER A 490 26.98 -34.98 30.62
CA SER A 490 26.28 -34.48 29.45
C SER A 490 25.57 -33.17 29.74
N LEU A 491 25.42 -32.33 28.72
CA LEU A 491 24.72 -31.05 28.74
C LEU A 491 23.94 -30.91 27.43
N ALA A 492 22.70 -30.43 27.51
CA ALA A 492 21.82 -30.40 26.34
C ALA A 492 21.96 -29.09 25.58
N GLU A 493 21.60 -27.96 26.19
CA GLU A 493 21.66 -26.62 25.59
C GLU A 493 21.97 -25.58 26.67
N VAL A 494 22.67 -24.51 26.30
CA VAL A 494 22.80 -23.30 27.11
C VAL A 494 22.53 -22.06 26.28
N ARG A 495 21.94 -21.04 26.90
CA ARG A 495 21.69 -19.75 26.25
C ARG A 495 22.20 -18.60 27.12
N PHE A 496 23.20 -17.89 26.63
CA PHE A 496 23.73 -16.68 27.27
C PHE A 496 22.91 -15.48 26.87
N TYR A 497 22.57 -14.63 27.83
CA TYR A 497 21.87 -13.37 27.61
C TYR A 497 22.78 -12.20 27.98
N ALA A 498 22.70 -11.12 27.21
CA ALA A 498 23.47 -9.90 27.45
C ALA A 498 22.58 -8.66 27.43
N ALA A 499 22.89 -7.70 28.30
CA ALA A 499 22.29 -6.38 28.28
C ALA A 499 22.89 -5.56 27.12
N PRO A 500 22.07 -4.97 26.23
CA PRO A 500 22.59 -4.14 25.15
C PRO A 500 23.07 -2.80 25.70
N VAL A 501 24.39 -2.58 25.75
CA VAL A 501 25.00 -1.35 26.31
C VAL A 501 25.26 -0.25 25.27
N LEU A 502 25.05 -0.56 23.99
CA LEU A 502 25.23 0.37 22.88
C LEU A 502 23.87 0.88 22.38
N ALA A 503 23.88 2.10 21.84
CA ALA A 503 22.78 2.59 21.02
C ALA A 503 22.55 1.62 19.84
N ARG A 504 21.29 1.33 19.55
CA ARG A 504 20.89 0.39 18.47
C ARG A 504 19.62 0.88 17.78
N GLU A 505 19.26 0.23 16.67
CA GLU A 505 18.03 0.51 15.93
C GLU A 505 17.84 2.01 15.60
N PRO A 506 18.76 2.60 14.83
CA PRO A 506 18.70 4.01 14.49
C PRO A 506 17.49 4.35 13.62
N MET A 507 16.95 5.54 13.86
CA MET A 507 16.03 6.27 12.99
C MET A 507 16.71 7.62 12.62
N PRO A 508 16.81 7.99 11.34
CA PRO A 508 16.49 7.21 10.15
C PRO A 508 17.22 5.87 10.09
N ALA A 509 16.58 4.87 9.50
CA ALA A 509 17.14 3.53 9.36
C ALA A 509 18.50 3.55 8.64
N VAL A 510 19.34 2.55 8.93
CA VAL A 510 20.68 2.45 8.33
C VAL A 510 20.58 2.44 6.79
N ALA A 511 21.30 3.36 6.16
CA ALA A 511 21.32 3.61 4.73
C ALA A 511 19.99 4.06 4.12
N ALA A 512 19.06 4.59 4.92
CA ALA A 512 17.84 5.22 4.42
C ALA A 512 18.16 6.34 3.41
N THR A 513 17.33 6.48 2.38
CA THR A 513 17.43 7.50 1.34
C THR A 513 16.14 8.30 1.26
N GLY A 514 16.18 9.52 0.75
CA GLY A 514 14.98 10.36 0.68
C GLY A 514 14.54 10.89 2.04
N VAL A 515 15.46 10.94 3.01
CA VAL A 515 15.17 11.39 4.37
C VAL A 515 14.95 12.90 4.39
N ALA A 516 13.91 13.38 5.06
CA ALA A 516 13.63 14.80 5.13
C ALA A 516 14.78 15.61 5.75
N VAL A 517 15.03 16.81 5.25
CA VAL A 517 16.14 17.67 5.72
C VAL A 517 15.89 18.26 7.12
N ASP A 518 14.68 18.13 7.62
CA ASP A 518 14.22 18.47 8.96
C ASP A 518 13.99 17.21 9.83
N THR A 519 14.46 16.03 9.39
CA THR A 519 14.35 14.80 10.19
C THR A 519 15.01 14.96 11.55
N ASP A 520 14.38 14.39 12.56
CA ASP A 520 15.03 14.07 13.82
C ASP A 520 15.81 12.75 13.69
N LEU A 521 16.84 12.61 14.52
CA LEU A 521 17.55 11.35 14.72
C LEU A 521 17.03 10.72 16.02
N ASP A 522 16.76 9.42 16.01
CA ASP A 522 16.33 8.67 17.19
C ASP A 522 16.98 7.28 17.22
N TRP A 523 17.06 6.64 18.38
CA TRP A 523 17.69 5.34 18.57
C TRP A 523 17.17 4.68 19.84
N ARG A 524 17.35 3.36 19.96
CA ARG A 524 17.17 2.66 21.23
C ARG A 524 18.41 2.82 22.13
N PRO A 525 18.27 3.40 23.33
CA PRO A 525 19.33 3.51 24.31
C PRO A 525 20.00 2.21 24.72
N GLY A 526 21.28 2.32 25.08
CA GLY A 526 21.98 1.31 25.85
C GLY A 526 21.43 1.17 27.28
N ARG A 527 21.46 -0.04 27.85
CA ARG A 527 21.02 -0.29 29.23
C ARG A 527 21.89 0.48 30.23
N GLY A 528 21.23 1.22 31.11
CA GLY A 528 21.89 2.04 32.14
C GLY A 528 22.48 3.35 31.63
N SER A 529 22.14 3.77 30.41
CA SER A 529 22.49 5.10 29.90
C SER A 529 21.84 6.20 30.72
N THR A 530 22.59 7.25 31.02
CA THR A 530 22.13 8.48 31.67
C THR A 530 22.15 9.69 30.73
N SER A 531 22.91 9.61 29.63
CA SER A 531 22.94 10.59 28.55
C SER A 531 23.61 10.01 27.31
N HIS A 532 23.50 10.72 26.18
CA HIS A 532 23.96 10.24 24.88
C HIS A 532 24.80 11.31 24.19
N LYS A 533 26.01 10.97 23.74
CA LYS A 533 26.86 11.86 22.93
C LYS A 533 26.63 11.56 21.46
N VAL A 534 26.12 12.55 20.72
CA VAL A 534 25.79 12.41 19.30
C VAL A 534 26.87 13.02 18.44
N PHE A 535 27.31 12.28 17.42
CA PHE A 535 28.26 12.72 16.40
C PHE A 535 27.57 12.68 15.04
N LEU A 536 27.73 13.71 14.21
CA LEU A 536 27.09 13.82 12.90
C LEU A 536 28.02 14.55 11.92
N GLY A 537 28.17 14.02 10.71
CA GLY A 537 28.95 14.69 9.67
C GLY A 537 28.90 13.96 8.33
N VAL A 538 29.55 14.53 7.32
CA VAL A 538 29.60 13.95 5.95
C VAL A 538 30.84 13.06 5.71
N ASP A 539 31.74 12.97 6.69
CA ASP A 539 32.93 12.11 6.67
C ASP A 539 32.80 10.99 7.73
N SER A 540 32.64 9.76 7.24
CA SER A 540 32.53 8.56 8.09
C SER A 540 33.72 8.36 9.03
N ALA A 541 34.94 8.69 8.61
CA ALA A 541 36.14 8.48 9.41
C ALA A 541 36.23 9.50 10.55
N ALA A 542 35.80 10.74 10.30
CA ALA A 542 35.71 11.78 11.31
C ALA A 542 34.67 11.44 12.40
N VAL A 543 33.51 10.93 11.99
CA VAL A 543 32.47 10.44 12.91
C VAL A 543 33.00 9.26 13.73
N ALA A 544 33.64 8.27 13.08
CA ALA A 544 34.26 7.14 13.78
C ALA A 544 35.35 7.56 14.78
N ALA A 545 36.08 8.65 14.50
CA ALA A 545 37.11 9.20 15.38
C ALA A 545 36.58 10.17 16.45
N SER A 546 35.27 10.36 16.57
CA SER A 546 34.64 11.29 17.52
C SER A 546 35.00 12.77 17.31
N THR A 547 35.39 13.19 16.09
CA THR A 547 35.85 14.57 15.82
C THR A 547 34.75 15.51 15.33
N THR A 548 33.52 15.01 15.19
CA THR A 548 32.33 15.76 14.72
C THR A 548 31.20 15.76 15.76
N PRO A 549 31.42 16.26 16.98
CA PRO A 549 30.38 16.29 18.01
C PRO A 549 29.22 17.19 17.57
N ALA A 550 28.00 16.65 17.60
CA ALA A 550 26.76 17.36 17.30
C ALA A 550 26.06 17.85 18.58
N GLY A 551 26.10 17.05 19.65
CA GLY A 551 25.52 17.43 20.95
C GLY A 551 25.60 16.33 22.00
N THR A 552 25.10 16.64 23.20
CA THR A 552 24.85 15.65 24.25
C THR A 552 23.44 15.85 24.77
N VAL A 553 22.63 14.78 24.76
CA VAL A 553 21.21 14.82 25.11
C VAL A 553 20.93 13.89 26.29
N PRO A 554 19.96 14.24 27.17
CA PRO A 554 19.62 13.42 28.33
C PRO A 554 18.66 12.26 28.03
N ALA A 555 17.99 12.29 26.88
CA ALA A 555 17.09 11.24 26.39
C ALA A 555 17.51 10.85 24.96
N HIS A 556 17.01 9.72 24.46
CA HIS A 556 17.14 9.41 23.04
C HIS A 556 16.35 10.43 22.20
N GLY A 557 16.82 10.66 20.99
CA GLY A 557 16.34 11.74 20.15
C GLY A 557 17.34 12.90 20.03
N PHE A 558 17.55 13.38 18.81
CA PHE A 558 18.40 14.52 18.50
C PHE A 558 17.94 15.20 17.22
N THR A 559 17.53 16.47 17.32
CA THR A 559 17.22 17.32 16.17
C THR A 559 18.50 17.98 15.64
N PRO A 560 18.96 17.65 14.41
CA PRO A 560 20.07 18.35 13.78
C PRO A 560 19.73 19.83 13.53
N SER A 561 20.70 20.72 13.68
CA SER A 561 20.48 22.15 13.44
C SER A 561 20.27 22.52 11.97
N ALA A 562 20.87 21.74 11.06
CA ALA A 562 20.66 21.84 9.63
C ALA A 562 21.17 20.58 8.92
N LEU A 563 20.42 20.10 7.93
CA LEU A 563 20.87 19.11 6.95
C LEU A 563 20.74 19.69 5.55
N ASN A 564 21.64 19.34 4.64
CA ASN A 564 21.54 19.76 3.24
C ASN A 564 20.81 18.71 2.40
N PHE A 565 20.15 19.12 1.31
CA PHE A 565 19.56 18.20 0.33
C PHE A 565 20.62 17.31 -0.33
N SER A 566 20.22 16.13 -0.83
CA SER A 566 21.05 15.20 -1.59
C SER A 566 22.40 14.87 -0.93
N THR A 567 22.44 14.86 0.41
CA THR A 567 23.68 14.72 1.19
C THR A 567 23.65 13.46 2.01
N LYS A 568 24.71 12.65 1.87
CA LYS A 568 24.93 11.48 2.72
C LYS A 568 25.57 11.89 4.03
N TYR A 569 24.88 11.64 5.13
CA TYR A 569 25.36 11.87 6.49
C TYR A 569 25.74 10.55 7.16
N PHE A 570 26.78 10.61 7.99
CA PHE A 570 27.20 9.57 8.90
C PHE A 570 26.99 10.08 10.33
N TRP A 571 26.54 9.19 11.21
CA TRP A 571 26.30 9.55 12.60
C TRP A 571 26.53 8.36 13.53
N ARG A 572 26.75 8.67 14.80
CA ARG A 572 26.98 7.69 15.87
C ARG A 572 26.51 8.26 17.18
N VAL A 573 26.03 7.38 18.06
CA VAL A 573 25.71 7.70 19.44
C VAL A 573 26.59 6.91 20.39
N ASP A 574 27.32 7.63 21.26
CA ASP A 574 28.06 7.01 22.37
C ASP A 574 27.22 7.10 23.65
N GLU A 575 26.98 5.96 24.28
CA GLU A 575 26.16 5.80 25.47
C GLU A 575 26.95 6.12 26.73
N VAL A 576 26.49 7.08 27.54
CA VAL A 576 27.14 7.47 28.79
C VAL A 576 26.39 6.83 29.95
N THR A 577 27.11 6.09 30.79
CA THR A 577 26.61 5.43 32.00
C THR A 577 27.44 5.85 33.21
N ASP A 578 27.02 5.48 34.42
CA ASP A 578 27.84 5.68 35.63
C ASP A 578 29.17 4.90 35.60
N ALA A 579 29.24 3.81 34.81
CA ALA A 579 30.42 2.97 34.67
C ALA A 579 31.41 3.46 33.58
N GLY A 580 31.00 4.40 32.73
CA GLY A 580 31.80 4.91 31.63
C GLY A 580 31.00 5.19 30.36
N THR A 581 31.71 5.46 29.27
CA THR A 581 31.11 5.70 27.94
C THR A 581 31.35 4.50 27.03
N TYR A 582 30.29 4.01 26.39
CA TYR A 582 30.34 2.96 25.39
C TYR A 582 30.17 3.56 23.99
N ALA A 583 31.19 3.41 23.15
CA ALA A 583 31.16 3.94 21.79
C ALA A 583 30.22 3.12 20.89
N GLY A 584 29.30 3.79 20.19
CA GLY A 584 28.34 3.15 19.30
C GLY A 584 28.91 2.76 17.93
N GLU A 585 28.04 2.26 17.06
CA GLU A 585 28.35 1.98 15.65
C GLU A 585 28.09 3.21 14.77
N VAL A 586 28.81 3.33 13.65
CA VAL A 586 28.60 4.41 12.69
C VAL A 586 27.48 4.04 11.72
N TRP A 587 26.39 4.79 11.76
CA TRP A 587 25.25 4.68 10.87
C TRP A 587 25.30 5.76 9.79
N ASN A 588 24.45 5.63 8.77
CA ASN A 588 24.36 6.60 7.68
C ASN A 588 22.95 6.71 7.12
N PHE A 589 22.63 7.87 6.53
CA PHE A 589 21.43 8.10 5.74
C PHE A 589 21.71 9.16 4.66
N THR A 590 20.84 9.26 3.66
CA THR A 590 20.91 10.26 2.59
C THR A 590 19.62 11.07 2.58
N THR A 591 19.77 12.39 2.65
CA THR A 591 18.62 13.31 2.62
C THR A 591 17.97 13.37 1.25
N GLN A 592 16.69 13.77 1.21
CA GLN A 592 15.90 13.98 0.00
C GLN A 592 16.53 15.04 -0.92
N ASP A 593 16.12 15.00 -2.19
CA ASP A 593 16.64 15.88 -3.23
C ASP A 593 15.99 17.26 -3.20
N TYR A 594 14.67 17.26 -2.97
CA TYR A 594 13.80 18.43 -3.05
C TYR A 594 12.85 18.46 -1.85
N ALA A 595 12.56 19.65 -1.34
CA ALA A 595 11.39 19.89 -0.51
C ALA A 595 10.22 20.36 -1.39
N PRO A 596 8.98 19.96 -1.05
CA PRO A 596 7.80 20.38 -1.80
C PRO A 596 7.59 21.90 -1.66
N ILE A 597 7.34 22.54 -2.79
CA ILE A 597 6.70 23.85 -2.91
C ILE A 597 5.19 23.64 -3.01
N GLU A 598 4.80 22.65 -3.82
CA GLU A 598 3.44 22.17 -4.04
C GLU A 598 3.55 20.70 -4.46
N ASP A 599 2.98 19.80 -3.67
CA ASP A 599 2.87 18.36 -3.94
C ASP A 599 1.45 17.96 -4.39
N PHE A 600 0.51 18.92 -4.42
CA PHE A 600 -0.89 18.74 -4.78
C PHE A 600 -1.70 17.84 -3.85
N GLU A 601 -1.12 17.26 -2.78
CA GLU A 601 -1.79 16.26 -1.94
C GLU A 601 -2.80 16.85 -0.95
N SER A 602 -2.70 18.15 -0.68
CA SER A 602 -3.60 18.83 0.28
C SER A 602 -5.00 19.15 -0.25
N TYR A 603 -5.24 19.01 -1.56
CA TYR A 603 -6.51 19.39 -2.19
C TYR A 603 -7.57 18.31 -2.05
N THR A 604 -8.81 18.72 -1.75
CA THR A 604 -9.99 17.84 -1.64
C THR A 604 -11.11 18.30 -2.58
N ASP A 605 -12.21 17.56 -2.62
CA ASP A 605 -13.39 17.96 -3.41
C ASP A 605 -14.34 18.91 -2.64
N ASP A 606 -14.03 19.17 -1.37
CA ASP A 606 -14.80 20.03 -0.48
C ASP A 606 -14.51 21.51 -0.72
N GLU A 607 -15.55 22.33 -0.62
CA GLU A 607 -15.45 23.79 -0.75
C GLU A 607 -14.45 24.37 0.28
N GLY A 608 -13.59 25.27 -0.16
CA GLY A 608 -12.48 25.83 0.62
C GLY A 608 -11.16 25.08 0.48
N SER A 609 -11.15 23.92 -0.17
CA SER A 609 -9.97 23.04 -0.31
C SER A 609 -9.80 22.51 -1.74
N ARG A 610 -10.59 23.00 -2.70
CA ARG A 610 -10.49 22.56 -4.10
C ARG A 610 -9.28 23.18 -4.79
N ILE A 611 -8.64 22.41 -5.65
CA ILE A 611 -7.41 22.83 -6.34
C ILE A 611 -7.51 24.17 -7.08
N TYR A 612 -8.64 24.44 -7.74
CA TYR A 612 -8.86 25.69 -8.48
C TYR A 612 -9.17 26.91 -7.59
N GLU A 613 -9.43 26.70 -6.30
CA GLU A 613 -9.61 27.80 -5.33
C GLU A 613 -8.26 28.34 -4.85
N SER A 614 -7.20 27.51 -4.89
CA SER A 614 -5.82 27.91 -4.60
C SER A 614 -5.04 28.32 -5.85
N TRP A 615 -5.20 27.57 -6.95
CA TRP A 615 -4.57 27.85 -8.23
C TRP A 615 -5.50 28.69 -9.11
N ILE A 616 -5.28 30.00 -9.11
CA ILE A 616 -6.12 30.97 -9.81
C ILE A 616 -5.83 30.93 -11.31
N ASP A 617 -6.85 30.58 -12.10
CA ASP A 617 -6.74 30.30 -13.52
C ASP A 617 -7.46 31.32 -14.43
N GLY A 618 -7.46 31.03 -15.73
CA GLY A 618 -8.08 31.83 -16.78
C GLY A 618 -9.61 31.79 -16.74
N LEU A 619 -10.20 30.66 -16.34
CA LEU A 619 -11.65 30.55 -16.15
C LEU A 619 -12.13 31.50 -15.04
N THR A 620 -11.37 31.60 -13.95
CA THR A 620 -11.64 32.47 -12.81
C THR A 620 -11.44 33.94 -13.15
N THR A 621 -10.35 34.27 -13.84
CA THR A 621 -9.94 35.68 -14.07
C THR A 621 -10.44 36.27 -15.39
N GLY A 622 -10.74 35.44 -16.39
CA GLY A 622 -10.94 35.83 -17.78
C GLY A 622 -9.68 36.31 -18.49
N ALA A 623 -8.49 36.17 -17.88
CA ALA A 623 -7.25 36.78 -18.37
C ALA A 623 -6.45 35.88 -19.33
N SER A 624 -6.72 34.57 -19.37
CA SER A 624 -6.00 33.59 -20.20
C SER A 624 -6.90 32.39 -20.52
N GLY A 625 -6.43 31.44 -21.34
CA GLY A 625 -7.20 30.27 -21.77
C GLY A 625 -7.15 29.05 -20.84
N SER A 626 -6.68 29.18 -19.60
CA SER A 626 -6.51 28.05 -18.69
C SER A 626 -7.77 27.67 -17.92
N THR A 627 -7.88 26.38 -17.59
CA THR A 627 -8.78 25.86 -16.56
C THR A 627 -8.02 24.86 -15.69
N VAL A 628 -7.96 25.10 -14.38
CA VAL A 628 -7.34 24.20 -13.40
C VAL A 628 -8.39 23.28 -12.81
N GLY A 629 -8.07 21.99 -12.68
CA GLY A 629 -9.00 20.98 -12.22
C GLY A 629 -10.00 20.55 -13.30
N TYR A 630 -10.66 19.43 -13.07
CA TYR A 630 -11.81 19.03 -13.89
C TYR A 630 -13.04 19.88 -13.59
N MET A 631 -14.05 19.81 -14.47
CA MET A 631 -15.32 20.50 -14.24
C MET A 631 -16.22 19.81 -13.21
N GLN A 632 -15.87 18.60 -12.79
CA GLN A 632 -16.62 17.76 -11.86
C GLN A 632 -15.64 16.99 -10.98
N ALA A 633 -16.05 16.71 -9.75
CA ALA A 633 -15.28 15.90 -8.81
C ALA A 633 -15.02 14.47 -9.35
N PRO A 634 -13.85 13.86 -9.09
CA PRO A 634 -12.72 14.47 -8.38
C PRO A 634 -12.10 15.60 -9.21
N PHE A 635 -11.82 16.75 -8.58
CA PHE A 635 -11.34 17.92 -9.33
C PHE A 635 -9.86 17.80 -9.72
N ALA A 636 -9.04 17.17 -8.88
CA ALA A 636 -7.67 16.81 -9.21
C ALA A 636 -7.61 15.47 -9.97
N GLU A 637 -6.53 15.24 -10.73
CA GLU A 637 -6.31 14.00 -11.46
C GLU A 637 -5.76 12.93 -10.51
N LYS A 638 -6.37 11.73 -10.52
CA LYS A 638 -6.07 10.64 -9.58
C LYS A 638 -5.35 9.45 -10.24
N THR A 639 -5.19 9.48 -11.55
CA THR A 639 -4.66 8.35 -12.35
C THR A 639 -3.38 8.70 -13.09
N VAL A 640 -3.25 9.92 -13.58
CA VAL A 640 -1.99 10.45 -14.14
C VAL A 640 -1.29 11.24 -13.04
N VAL A 641 -0.53 10.53 -12.21
CA VAL A 641 0.14 11.05 -11.00
C VAL A 641 1.63 10.67 -11.05
N HIS A 642 2.51 11.58 -10.63
CA HIS A 642 3.96 11.34 -10.55
C HIS A 642 4.35 10.83 -9.16
N GLY A 643 3.98 11.60 -8.13
CA GLY A 643 4.19 11.30 -6.72
C GLY A 643 2.87 11.43 -5.96
N GLY A 644 2.75 10.76 -4.80
CA GLY A 644 1.54 10.85 -3.99
C GLY A 644 0.29 10.21 -4.63
N THR A 645 -0.85 10.87 -4.52
CA THR A 645 -2.18 10.38 -4.92
C THR A 645 -2.88 11.24 -5.95
N GLN A 646 -2.38 12.44 -6.24
CA GLN A 646 -3.02 13.33 -7.20
C GLN A 646 -2.06 14.30 -7.88
N SER A 647 -2.45 14.77 -9.07
CA SER A 647 -1.75 15.83 -9.80
C SER A 647 -2.72 16.92 -10.24
N MET A 648 -2.18 18.07 -10.68
CA MET A 648 -2.98 19.16 -11.24
C MET A 648 -3.24 18.95 -12.74
N PRO A 649 -4.48 18.66 -13.18
CA PRO A 649 -4.84 18.84 -14.58
C PRO A 649 -5.02 20.33 -14.87
N MET A 650 -4.27 20.83 -15.85
CA MET A 650 -4.41 22.18 -16.38
C MET A 650 -4.80 22.10 -17.86
N MET A 651 -6.08 22.35 -18.15
CA MET A 651 -6.56 22.56 -19.51
C MET A 651 -6.07 23.91 -20.02
N TYR A 652 -5.71 23.98 -21.31
CA TYR A 652 -5.31 25.21 -21.97
C TYR A 652 -6.07 25.40 -23.29
N ASP A 653 -6.43 26.64 -23.60
CA ASP A 653 -6.95 27.09 -24.87
C ASP A 653 -6.19 28.33 -25.38
N ASN A 654 -5.16 28.05 -26.18
CA ASN A 654 -4.37 29.09 -26.84
C ASN A 654 -4.90 29.41 -28.25
N SER A 655 -6.09 28.91 -28.63
CA SER A 655 -6.69 29.18 -29.94
C SER A 655 -7.35 30.56 -30.02
N VAL A 656 -7.60 31.18 -28.86
CA VAL A 656 -8.20 32.50 -28.69
C VAL A 656 -7.25 33.44 -27.96
N SER A 657 -7.33 34.75 -28.25
CA SER A 657 -6.53 35.78 -27.57
C SER A 657 -6.74 35.69 -26.05
N PRO A 658 -5.67 35.73 -25.23
CA PRO A 658 -4.33 36.24 -25.56
C PRO A 658 -3.32 35.19 -26.06
N PHE A 659 -3.79 33.99 -26.43
CA PHE A 659 -2.97 32.89 -26.99
C PHE A 659 -1.92 32.32 -26.02
N TYR A 660 -2.21 32.39 -24.73
CA TYR A 660 -1.51 31.68 -23.68
C TYR A 660 -2.50 31.35 -22.55
N SER A 661 -2.11 30.41 -21.68
CA SER A 661 -2.92 29.91 -20.57
C SER A 661 -2.08 29.89 -19.30
N GLU A 662 -2.57 30.43 -18.18
CA GLU A 662 -1.82 30.59 -16.92
C GLU A 662 -2.61 30.18 -15.69
N ALA A 663 -1.94 29.53 -14.74
CA ALA A 663 -2.47 29.27 -13.39
C ALA A 663 -1.47 29.82 -12.36
N GLU A 664 -1.93 30.66 -11.44
CA GLU A 664 -1.10 31.27 -10.38
C GLU A 664 -1.41 30.66 -9.01
N LEU A 665 -0.35 30.24 -8.30
CA LEU A 665 -0.41 29.90 -6.88
C LEU A 665 0.31 31.00 -6.08
N ALA A 666 -0.40 31.64 -5.15
CA ALA A 666 0.16 32.63 -4.24
C ALA A 666 0.40 32.03 -2.85
N PHE A 667 1.56 32.31 -2.26
CA PHE A 667 1.90 31.83 -0.91
C PHE A 667 1.45 32.84 0.14
N ASP A 668 0.81 32.40 1.23
CA ASP A 668 0.42 33.28 2.34
C ASP A 668 1.62 33.96 2.99
N THR A 669 2.71 33.21 3.20
CA THR A 669 3.99 33.72 3.70
C THR A 669 5.07 33.56 2.63
N PRO A 670 5.95 34.56 2.43
CA PRO A 670 7.07 34.41 1.49
C PRO A 670 7.96 33.21 1.84
N GLN A 671 8.28 32.40 0.83
CA GLN A 671 9.10 31.19 0.97
C GLN A 671 10.58 31.46 0.71
N ASN A 672 11.46 30.74 1.41
CA ASN A 672 12.91 30.77 1.20
C ASN A 672 13.38 29.50 0.49
N TRP A 673 13.66 29.61 -0.80
CA TRP A 673 14.10 28.47 -1.63
C TRP A 673 15.63 28.29 -1.68
N THR A 674 16.39 29.01 -0.87
CA THR A 674 17.86 28.82 -0.76
C THR A 674 18.26 28.09 0.51
N ALA A 675 17.30 27.59 1.29
CA ALA A 675 17.56 26.83 2.51
C ALA A 675 18.22 25.47 2.20
N ASN A 676 18.91 24.88 3.18
CA ASN A 676 19.44 23.52 3.12
C ASN A 676 20.32 23.22 1.87
N GLY A 677 21.03 24.25 1.38
CA GLY A 677 21.92 24.15 0.23
C GLY A 677 21.22 24.10 -1.14
N ALA A 678 19.91 24.37 -1.21
CA ALA A 678 19.16 24.34 -2.45
C ALA A 678 19.73 25.28 -3.53
N THR A 679 19.77 24.76 -4.76
CA THR A 679 20.30 25.47 -5.94
C THR A 679 19.35 25.42 -7.13
N THR A 680 18.29 24.62 -7.07
CA THR A 680 17.42 24.29 -8.20
C THR A 680 15.97 24.29 -7.76
N VAL A 681 15.07 24.76 -8.63
CA VAL A 681 13.62 24.50 -8.58
C VAL A 681 13.30 23.45 -9.63
N SER A 682 12.43 22.50 -9.33
CA SER A 682 11.89 21.57 -10.31
C SER A 682 10.38 21.54 -10.29
N LEU A 683 9.81 21.14 -11.42
CA LEU A 683 8.42 20.71 -11.52
C LEU A 683 8.34 19.54 -12.48
N TRP A 684 7.42 18.61 -12.21
CA TRP A 684 7.11 17.51 -13.10
C TRP A 684 5.92 17.86 -13.99
N TYR A 685 6.00 17.45 -15.25
CA TYR A 685 4.93 17.66 -16.21
C TYR A 685 4.69 16.44 -17.09
N HIS A 686 3.43 16.24 -17.48
CA HIS A 686 2.99 15.18 -18.37
C HIS A 686 1.97 15.75 -19.36
N GLY A 687 2.21 15.56 -20.65
CA GLY A 687 1.30 15.93 -21.72
C GLY A 687 0.74 14.72 -22.48
N ALA A 688 -0.12 14.96 -23.46
CA ALA A 688 -0.66 13.90 -24.31
C ALA A 688 -0.12 14.03 -25.74
N ALA A 689 0.42 12.95 -26.32
CA ALA A 689 0.87 12.99 -27.71
C ALA A 689 -0.30 13.37 -28.65
N PRO A 690 -0.06 14.17 -29.69
CA PRO A 690 -1.09 14.57 -30.66
C PRO A 690 -1.57 13.38 -31.50
N ALA A 691 -2.73 13.51 -32.12
CA ALA A 691 -3.20 12.55 -33.12
C ALA A 691 -2.17 12.35 -34.25
N PHE A 692 -1.56 13.43 -34.73
CA PHE A 692 -0.41 13.41 -35.64
C PHE A 692 0.15 14.83 -35.78
N VAL A 693 1.46 15.01 -35.66
CA VAL A 693 2.12 16.28 -36.01
C VAL A 693 3.51 16.00 -36.56
N THR A 694 3.93 16.79 -37.55
CA THR A 694 5.33 16.91 -37.94
C THR A 694 5.89 18.18 -37.30
N THR A 695 6.90 18.04 -36.45
CA THR A 695 7.56 19.18 -35.80
C THR A 695 8.38 19.98 -36.80
N SER A 696 8.81 21.19 -36.42
CA SER A 696 9.72 22.01 -37.23
C SER A 696 11.09 21.36 -37.48
N SER A 697 11.52 20.44 -36.61
CA SER A 697 12.73 19.62 -36.81
C SER A 697 12.53 18.43 -37.74
N GLY A 698 11.30 18.17 -38.20
CA GLY A 698 10.95 17.03 -39.06
C GLY A 698 10.68 15.74 -38.30
N ASN A 699 10.62 15.76 -36.97
CA ASN A 699 10.17 14.62 -36.16
C ASN A 699 8.65 14.49 -36.27
N ILE A 700 8.14 13.28 -36.06
CA ILE A 700 6.70 13.01 -36.07
C ILE A 700 6.28 12.54 -34.68
N LEU A 701 5.28 13.20 -34.09
CA LEU A 701 4.61 12.74 -32.87
C LEU A 701 3.24 12.20 -33.23
N MET A 702 2.86 11.07 -32.63
CA MET A 702 1.58 10.42 -32.86
C MET A 702 1.14 9.64 -31.62
N ASN A 703 -0.16 9.64 -31.34
CA ASN A 703 -0.76 8.81 -30.30
C ASN A 703 -1.50 7.60 -30.88
N GLY A 704 -1.86 6.65 -30.03
CA GLY A 704 -2.81 5.60 -30.41
C GLY A 704 -3.33 4.80 -29.22
N ILE A 705 -4.54 4.29 -29.39
CA ILE A 705 -5.15 3.24 -28.57
C ILE A 705 -5.42 1.99 -29.41
N GLY A 706 -5.70 0.88 -28.74
CA GLY A 706 -6.27 -0.30 -29.36
C GLY A 706 -5.86 -1.60 -28.66
N SER A 707 -6.67 -2.64 -28.80
CA SER A 707 -6.40 -3.94 -28.18
C SER A 707 -5.11 -4.58 -28.68
N ASP A 708 -4.86 -4.61 -29.99
CA ASP A 708 -3.57 -5.07 -30.56
C ASP A 708 -3.48 -4.82 -32.08
N ILE A 709 -2.28 -4.99 -32.65
CA ILE A 709 -2.03 -5.32 -34.07
C ILE A 709 -1.70 -6.82 -34.15
N TRP A 710 -2.71 -7.67 -34.01
CA TRP A 710 -2.54 -9.13 -33.94
C TRP A 710 -3.83 -9.89 -34.29
N GLY A 711 -3.87 -11.20 -34.06
CA GLY A 711 -5.06 -12.04 -34.18
C GLY A 711 -5.62 -12.02 -35.59
N THR A 712 -6.94 -11.84 -35.74
CA THR A 712 -7.67 -11.71 -37.03
C THR A 712 -8.10 -10.26 -37.35
N SER A 713 -7.91 -9.31 -36.42
CA SER A 713 -8.37 -7.93 -36.54
C SER A 713 -7.48 -6.97 -35.74
N ASP A 714 -7.06 -5.87 -36.37
CA ASP A 714 -6.20 -4.85 -35.76
C ASP A 714 -6.99 -3.70 -35.13
N GLN A 715 -6.43 -3.09 -34.08
CA GLN A 715 -6.85 -1.80 -33.53
C GLN A 715 -5.63 -0.89 -33.27
N PHE A 716 -5.53 0.21 -34.02
CA PHE A 716 -4.38 1.13 -33.93
C PHE A 716 -4.58 2.43 -34.74
N ARG A 717 -3.67 3.40 -34.58
CA ARG A 717 -3.60 4.60 -35.44
C ARG A 717 -2.54 4.42 -36.54
N TYR A 718 -2.90 4.75 -37.78
CA TYR A 718 -2.04 4.61 -38.95
C TYR A 718 -1.87 5.94 -39.71
N ALA A 719 -0.66 6.45 -39.80
CA ALA A 719 -0.30 7.56 -40.69
C ALA A 719 0.36 7.00 -41.95
N TYR A 720 -0.20 7.20 -43.14
CA TYR A 720 0.27 6.54 -44.36
C TYR A 720 0.22 7.39 -45.64
N LYS A 721 0.92 6.87 -46.65
CA LYS A 721 0.85 7.25 -48.06
C LYS A 721 0.57 6.01 -48.92
N THR A 722 0.34 6.17 -50.22
CA THR A 722 0.17 5.03 -51.13
C THR A 722 1.48 4.69 -51.84
N LEU A 723 1.79 3.39 -52.00
CA LEU A 723 2.92 2.86 -52.74
C LEU A 723 2.43 1.99 -53.91
N THR A 724 2.92 2.27 -55.12
CA THR A 724 2.74 1.42 -56.29
C THR A 724 4.05 0.69 -56.64
N GLY A 725 4.02 -0.65 -56.65
CA GLY A 725 5.20 -1.46 -56.93
C GLY A 725 6.13 -1.63 -55.73
N ASN A 726 7.44 -1.73 -56.00
CA ASN A 726 8.48 -1.96 -55.00
C ASN A 726 8.81 -0.67 -54.25
N GLY A 727 9.23 -0.80 -52.99
CA GLY A 727 9.62 0.34 -52.17
C GLY A 727 10.03 -0.05 -50.76
N THR A 728 10.53 0.92 -50.00
CA THR A 728 10.94 0.75 -48.61
C THR A 728 10.39 1.88 -47.75
N ILE A 729 10.20 1.61 -46.46
CA ILE A 729 10.02 2.63 -45.43
C ILE A 729 11.01 2.39 -44.30
N VAL A 730 11.64 3.46 -43.83
CA VAL A 730 12.58 3.51 -42.71
C VAL A 730 12.09 4.57 -41.72
N ALA A 731 12.22 4.31 -40.42
CA ALA A 731 12.06 5.31 -39.37
C ALA A 731 12.99 5.01 -38.19
N ARG A 732 13.47 6.06 -37.51
CA ARG A 732 14.02 5.96 -36.16
C ARG A 732 12.87 6.18 -35.17
N VAL A 733 12.63 5.21 -34.29
CA VAL A 733 11.68 5.38 -33.18
C VAL A 733 12.47 5.93 -32.01
N ASN A 734 12.25 7.20 -31.65
CA ASN A 734 12.98 7.88 -30.59
C ASN A 734 12.47 7.47 -29.20
N SER A 735 11.16 7.44 -29.03
CA SER A 735 10.48 7.07 -27.79
C SER A 735 9.14 6.39 -28.08
N LEU A 736 8.67 5.57 -27.14
CA LEU A 736 7.34 4.97 -27.13
C LEU A 736 6.91 4.87 -25.66
N TYR A 737 5.82 5.52 -25.29
CA TYR A 737 5.30 5.47 -23.93
C TYR A 737 4.74 4.08 -23.60
N GLN A 738 5.12 3.54 -22.45
CA GLN A 738 4.68 2.21 -22.03
C GLN A 738 3.31 2.29 -21.33
N SER A 739 2.26 2.49 -22.11
CA SER A 739 0.87 2.35 -21.64
C SER A 739 0.52 0.90 -21.27
N ASP A 740 1.22 -0.05 -21.91
CA ASP A 740 1.18 -1.49 -21.68
C ASP A 740 2.55 -2.05 -22.08
N GLY A 741 2.94 -3.21 -21.55
CA GLY A 741 4.22 -3.83 -21.93
C GLY A 741 4.32 -4.12 -23.42
N TRP A 742 3.20 -4.46 -24.06
CA TRP A 742 3.07 -4.83 -25.47
C TRP A 742 2.64 -3.67 -26.38
N ALA A 743 2.64 -2.42 -25.90
CA ALA A 743 2.46 -1.27 -26.78
C ALA A 743 3.49 -1.30 -27.92
N LYS A 744 3.06 -0.98 -29.14
CA LYS A 744 3.87 -1.16 -30.36
C LYS A 744 3.91 0.12 -31.18
N ALA A 745 5.08 0.42 -31.73
CA ALA A 745 5.21 1.47 -32.73
C ALA A 745 6.27 1.12 -33.77
N GLY A 746 6.04 1.46 -35.03
CA GLY A 746 7.01 1.21 -36.08
C GLY A 746 6.54 1.55 -37.48
N VAL A 747 7.10 0.86 -38.48
CA VAL A 747 6.81 1.09 -39.90
C VAL A 747 6.08 -0.11 -40.51
N MET A 748 5.06 0.17 -41.32
CA MET A 748 4.15 -0.83 -41.86
C MET A 748 3.91 -0.63 -43.35
N ILE A 749 3.71 -1.73 -44.07
CA ILE A 749 3.07 -1.77 -45.39
C ILE A 749 1.84 -2.68 -45.28
N ARG A 750 0.65 -2.19 -45.67
CA ARG A 750 -0.63 -2.92 -45.59
C ARG A 750 -1.53 -2.69 -46.79
N GLN A 751 -2.39 -3.66 -47.12
CA GLN A 751 -3.25 -3.62 -48.31
C GLN A 751 -4.34 -2.53 -48.25
N SER A 752 -4.97 -2.32 -47.10
CA SER A 752 -6.13 -1.42 -46.94
C SER A 752 -6.26 -0.89 -45.52
N THR A 753 -7.23 -0.02 -45.24
CA THR A 753 -7.56 0.44 -43.88
C THR A 753 -8.48 -0.51 -43.10
N GLU A 754 -8.86 -1.66 -43.67
CA GLU A 754 -9.74 -2.62 -42.99
C GLU A 754 -9.02 -3.31 -41.81
N PRO A 755 -9.66 -3.51 -40.65
CA PRO A 755 -9.02 -4.12 -39.47
C PRO A 755 -8.37 -5.49 -39.75
N GLY A 756 -8.93 -6.31 -40.65
CA GLY A 756 -8.36 -7.60 -41.04
C GLY A 756 -7.36 -7.56 -42.21
N SER A 757 -6.83 -6.40 -42.58
CA SER A 757 -5.95 -6.26 -43.77
C SER A 757 -4.66 -7.08 -43.66
N THR A 758 -4.21 -7.67 -44.77
CA THR A 758 -2.83 -8.17 -44.86
C THR A 758 -1.84 -7.04 -44.59
N HIS A 759 -0.78 -7.34 -43.85
CA HIS A 759 0.23 -6.36 -43.46
C HIS A 759 1.62 -7.00 -43.28
N ALA A 760 2.64 -6.17 -43.45
CA ALA A 760 4.01 -6.39 -43.00
C ALA A 760 4.38 -5.22 -42.09
N PHE A 761 4.71 -5.51 -40.83
CA PHE A 761 4.92 -4.50 -39.79
C PHE A 761 6.24 -4.79 -39.06
N MET A 762 7.15 -3.83 -39.07
CA MET A 762 8.36 -3.87 -38.26
C MET A 762 8.14 -2.98 -37.03
N ALA A 763 7.84 -3.61 -35.90
CA ALA A 763 7.49 -2.98 -34.64
C ALA A 763 8.67 -2.90 -33.67
N LEU A 764 8.77 -1.81 -32.91
CA LEU A 764 9.38 -1.80 -31.59
C LEU A 764 8.30 -1.97 -30.53
N ILE A 765 8.62 -2.72 -29.48
CA ILE A 765 7.72 -3.01 -28.36
C ILE A 765 8.16 -2.19 -27.14
N ALA A 766 7.21 -1.70 -26.33
CA ALA A 766 7.49 -0.79 -25.22
C ALA A 766 8.44 -1.42 -24.17
N SER A 767 8.10 -2.59 -23.62
CA SER A 767 8.93 -3.26 -22.61
C SER A 767 8.88 -4.79 -22.58
N SER A 768 7.93 -5.45 -23.26
CA SER A 768 7.85 -6.92 -23.32
C SER A 768 8.49 -7.51 -24.60
N GLY A 769 9.02 -8.73 -24.51
CA GLY A 769 9.69 -9.43 -25.61
C GLY A 769 11.13 -8.98 -25.87
N ASN A 770 11.66 -9.24 -27.08
CA ASN A 770 13.03 -8.88 -27.46
C ASN A 770 13.16 -7.41 -27.95
N GLY A 771 12.18 -6.56 -27.65
CA GLY A 771 12.20 -5.12 -27.98
C GLY A 771 11.89 -4.75 -29.44
N ALA A 772 11.99 -5.71 -30.38
CA ALA A 772 11.60 -5.52 -31.79
C ALA A 772 11.04 -6.81 -32.43
N SER A 773 10.06 -6.67 -33.33
CA SER A 773 9.38 -7.81 -33.97
C SER A 773 8.92 -7.52 -35.41
N PHE A 774 9.26 -8.40 -36.35
CA PHE A 774 8.72 -8.37 -37.71
C PHE A 774 7.43 -9.20 -37.78
N GLN A 775 6.30 -8.51 -37.67
CA GLN A 775 4.96 -9.07 -37.62
C GLN A 775 4.27 -9.00 -38.98
N ARG A 776 3.45 -10.01 -39.30
CA ARG A 776 2.73 -10.07 -40.57
C ARG A 776 1.42 -10.83 -40.48
N ARG A 777 0.50 -10.45 -41.37
CA ARG A 777 -0.74 -11.16 -41.66
C ARG A 777 -0.74 -11.57 -43.13
N LEU A 778 -0.70 -12.88 -43.38
CA LEU A 778 -0.52 -13.44 -44.73
C LEU A 778 -1.81 -13.42 -45.57
N THR A 779 -2.97 -13.60 -44.93
CA THR A 779 -4.28 -13.62 -45.57
C THR A 779 -5.22 -12.65 -44.86
N ALA A 780 -6.12 -12.00 -45.62
CA ALA A 780 -7.10 -11.10 -45.02
C ALA A 780 -7.93 -11.82 -43.95
N ALA A 781 -8.09 -11.20 -42.79
CA ALA A 781 -8.75 -11.74 -41.59
C ALA A 781 -8.20 -13.10 -41.08
N GLY A 782 -7.02 -13.54 -41.52
CA GLY A 782 -6.33 -14.72 -40.96
C GLY A 782 -5.36 -14.35 -39.85
N ASP A 783 -4.83 -15.33 -39.11
CA ASP A 783 -3.95 -15.06 -37.96
C ASP A 783 -2.62 -14.36 -38.33
N SER A 784 -2.14 -13.51 -37.41
CA SER A 784 -0.82 -12.90 -37.48
C SER A 784 0.30 -13.86 -37.02
N SER A 785 1.50 -13.64 -37.54
CA SER A 785 2.73 -14.36 -37.16
C SER A 785 3.92 -13.39 -37.11
N ASN A 786 5.02 -13.78 -36.46
CA ASN A 786 6.16 -12.90 -36.21
C ASN A 786 7.54 -13.57 -36.31
N ASN A 787 8.57 -12.73 -36.40
CA ASN A 787 9.95 -13.08 -36.11
C ASN A 787 10.52 -11.99 -35.21
N ASP A 788 10.94 -12.37 -34.00
CA ASP A 788 11.48 -11.42 -33.03
C ASP A 788 12.97 -11.20 -33.22
N ALA A 789 13.47 -10.06 -32.76
CA ALA A 789 14.90 -9.83 -32.63
C ALA A 789 15.53 -10.90 -31.71
N ALA A 790 16.75 -11.34 -32.00
CA ALA A 790 17.42 -12.34 -31.16
C ALA A 790 17.92 -11.76 -29.82
N ALA A 791 18.11 -10.44 -29.75
CA ALA A 791 18.58 -9.71 -28.58
C ALA A 791 17.62 -8.56 -28.27
N ALA A 792 17.59 -8.15 -26.99
CA ALA A 792 16.79 -7.02 -26.54
C ALA A 792 17.23 -5.73 -27.24
N VAL A 793 16.26 -5.00 -27.79
CA VAL A 793 16.45 -3.72 -28.46
C VAL A 793 15.88 -2.59 -27.60
N THR A 794 16.66 -1.54 -27.36
CA THR A 794 16.25 -0.34 -26.62
C THR A 794 16.14 0.87 -27.55
N LYS A 795 15.19 1.75 -27.24
CA LYS A 795 14.96 3.01 -27.98
C LYS A 795 16.02 4.04 -27.54
N PRO A 796 16.48 4.93 -28.43
CA PRO A 796 16.06 5.09 -29.82
C PRO A 796 16.63 4.00 -30.75
N TYR A 797 15.83 3.50 -31.71
CA TYR A 797 16.26 2.45 -32.64
C TYR A 797 15.63 2.58 -34.02
N TRP A 798 16.30 2.08 -35.06
CA TRP A 798 15.80 2.14 -36.44
C TRP A 798 15.06 0.86 -36.83
N VAL A 799 13.96 1.04 -37.55
CA VAL A 799 13.12 -0.02 -38.13
C VAL A 799 12.91 0.21 -39.63
N LYS A 800 12.81 -0.87 -40.40
CA LYS A 800 12.59 -0.83 -41.86
C LYS A 800 11.69 -1.96 -42.32
N VAL A 801 10.81 -1.67 -43.28
CA VAL A 801 10.12 -2.68 -44.11
C VAL A 801 10.48 -2.44 -45.57
N GLU A 802 10.85 -3.52 -46.28
CA GLU A 802 11.10 -3.53 -47.72
C GLU A 802 10.08 -4.42 -48.44
N ARG A 803 9.58 -3.95 -49.58
CA ARG A 803 8.70 -4.67 -50.50
C ARG A 803 9.38 -4.86 -51.85
N VAL A 804 9.47 -6.12 -52.31
CA VAL A 804 9.88 -6.52 -53.67
C VAL A 804 8.85 -7.50 -54.24
N GLY A 805 7.96 -7.02 -55.11
CA GLY A 805 6.78 -7.78 -55.55
C GLY A 805 5.87 -8.10 -54.37
N ASP A 806 5.62 -9.39 -54.12
CA ASP A 806 4.90 -9.90 -52.93
C ASP A 806 5.84 -10.36 -51.81
N LYS A 807 7.15 -10.11 -51.92
CA LYS A 807 8.12 -10.43 -50.86
C LYS A 807 8.33 -9.22 -49.93
N PHE A 808 8.20 -9.46 -48.63
CA PHE A 808 8.35 -8.45 -47.59
C PHE A 808 9.42 -8.87 -46.58
N SER A 809 10.32 -7.94 -46.27
CA SER A 809 11.40 -8.13 -45.31
C SER A 809 11.38 -7.04 -44.25
N GLY A 810 11.49 -7.43 -42.98
CA GLY A 810 11.63 -6.51 -41.84
C GLY A 810 13.07 -6.44 -41.36
N TYR A 811 13.56 -5.24 -41.04
CA TYR A 811 14.91 -5.03 -40.55
C TYR A 811 14.94 -4.08 -39.35
N ILE A 812 15.95 -4.27 -38.52
CA ILE A 812 16.29 -3.39 -37.39
C ILE A 812 17.74 -2.88 -37.55
N SER A 813 18.04 -1.71 -36.98
CA SER A 813 19.39 -1.14 -37.03
C SER A 813 19.70 -0.24 -35.82
N PRO A 814 20.89 -0.34 -35.22
CA PRO A 814 21.31 0.52 -34.12
C PRO A 814 21.84 1.89 -34.58
N ASP A 815 22.16 2.06 -35.87
CA ASP A 815 22.86 3.24 -36.42
C ASP A 815 22.19 3.82 -37.68
N GLY A 816 21.14 3.17 -38.20
CA GLY A 816 20.48 3.54 -39.46
C GLY A 816 21.27 3.17 -40.73
N VAL A 817 22.42 2.51 -40.59
CA VAL A 817 23.35 2.16 -41.68
C VAL A 817 23.50 0.65 -41.79
N THR A 818 23.77 -0.03 -40.68
CA THR A 818 23.95 -1.47 -40.58
C THR A 818 22.61 -2.13 -40.26
N TRP A 819 22.06 -2.87 -41.21
CA TRP A 819 20.72 -3.45 -41.10
C TRP A 819 20.76 -4.96 -40.85
N THR A 820 20.04 -5.41 -39.81
CA THR A 820 19.82 -6.83 -39.51
C THR A 820 18.41 -7.22 -39.89
N GLN A 821 18.24 -8.22 -40.76
CA GLN A 821 16.93 -8.75 -41.12
C GLN A 821 16.39 -9.66 -40.02
N LEU A 822 15.10 -9.58 -39.71
CA LEU A 822 14.44 -10.50 -38.78
C LEU A 822 13.75 -11.63 -39.55
N GLY A 823 14.37 -12.81 -39.52
CA GLY A 823 13.91 -13.97 -40.28
C GLY A 823 14.05 -13.81 -41.80
N GLU A 824 13.46 -14.74 -42.54
CA GLU A 824 13.47 -14.75 -44.01
C GLU A 824 12.37 -13.86 -44.61
N ALA A 825 12.55 -13.44 -45.86
CA ALA A 825 11.55 -12.65 -46.60
C ALA A 825 10.23 -13.42 -46.77
N GLN A 826 9.12 -12.83 -46.33
CA GLN A 826 7.80 -13.46 -46.34
C GLN A 826 7.03 -13.15 -47.61
N THR A 827 6.32 -14.12 -48.17
CA THR A 827 5.40 -13.89 -49.30
C THR A 827 4.04 -13.45 -48.75
N ILE A 828 3.63 -12.22 -49.04
CA ILE A 828 2.34 -11.65 -48.66
C ILE A 828 1.71 -11.07 -49.92
N VAL A 829 0.62 -11.67 -50.38
CA VAL A 829 -0.02 -11.24 -51.63
C VAL A 829 -0.73 -9.90 -51.40
N MET A 830 -0.28 -8.84 -52.08
CA MET A 830 -0.93 -7.52 -52.03
C MET A 830 -1.08 -6.90 -53.43
N THR A 831 -2.30 -6.55 -53.81
CA THR A 831 -2.59 -5.85 -55.07
C THR A 831 -2.29 -4.36 -54.92
N GLY A 832 -1.48 -3.80 -55.83
CA GLY A 832 -1.17 -2.36 -55.82
C GLY A 832 -2.36 -1.47 -56.21
N PRO A 833 -2.44 -0.23 -55.70
CA PRO A 833 -1.54 0.38 -54.71
C PRO A 833 -1.75 -0.18 -53.29
N VAL A 834 -0.69 -0.19 -52.48
CA VAL A 834 -0.74 -0.51 -51.04
C VAL A 834 -0.49 0.73 -50.19
N LEU A 835 -0.74 0.64 -48.88
CA LEU A 835 -0.49 1.72 -47.94
C LEU A 835 0.87 1.51 -47.26
N ILE A 836 1.71 2.55 -47.21
CA ILE A 836 3.03 2.56 -46.58
C ILE A 836 3.10 3.67 -45.52
N GLY A 837 3.49 3.35 -44.28
CA GLY A 837 3.36 4.33 -43.21
C GLY A 837 3.82 3.94 -41.81
N LEU A 838 3.49 4.79 -40.84
CA LEU A 838 3.81 4.68 -39.42
C LEU A 838 2.58 4.18 -38.65
N ALA A 839 2.78 3.22 -37.76
CA ALA A 839 1.71 2.60 -36.97
C ALA A 839 2.03 2.64 -35.48
N VAL A 840 1.02 2.93 -34.65
CA VAL A 840 1.11 2.91 -33.18
C VAL A 840 -0.15 2.33 -32.53
N THR A 841 0.04 1.44 -31.54
CA THR A 841 -1.03 0.89 -30.69
C THR A 841 -0.58 0.81 -29.24
N SER A 842 -1.49 1.05 -28.30
CA SER A 842 -1.22 1.00 -26.87
C SER A 842 -1.34 -0.40 -26.27
N HIS A 843 -1.90 -1.37 -27.02
CA HIS A 843 -2.32 -2.67 -26.49
C HIS A 843 -3.37 -2.60 -25.37
N ASN A 844 -4.01 -1.43 -25.22
CA ASN A 844 -5.09 -1.19 -24.28
C ASN A 844 -6.06 -0.16 -24.88
N ALA A 845 -7.25 -0.58 -25.26
CA ALA A 845 -8.24 0.29 -25.89
C ALA A 845 -8.73 1.44 -24.98
N ALA A 846 -8.46 1.41 -23.67
CA ALA A 846 -8.84 2.46 -22.74
C ALA A 846 -7.71 3.47 -22.43
N VAL A 847 -6.46 3.17 -22.78
CA VAL A 847 -5.29 3.97 -22.40
C VAL A 847 -4.44 4.29 -23.62
N ALA A 848 -4.20 5.57 -23.88
CA ALA A 848 -3.39 6.02 -25.01
C ALA A 848 -1.89 5.82 -24.76
N THR A 849 -1.16 5.48 -25.82
CA THR A 849 0.30 5.63 -25.89
C THR A 849 0.67 6.81 -26.79
N GLY A 850 1.95 7.21 -26.73
CA GLY A 850 2.56 8.21 -27.60
C GLY A 850 3.91 7.73 -28.14
N VAL A 851 4.22 8.07 -29.38
CA VAL A 851 5.49 7.76 -30.06
C VAL A 851 6.09 9.00 -30.71
N GLU A 852 7.41 9.11 -30.65
CA GLU A 852 8.19 10.05 -31.45
C GLU A 852 9.04 9.31 -32.49
N TYR A 853 8.90 9.69 -33.76
CA TYR A 853 9.75 9.22 -34.86
C TYR A 853 10.65 10.33 -35.39
N SER A 854 11.86 9.99 -35.84
CA SER A 854 12.69 10.83 -36.70
C SER A 854 13.18 10.06 -37.92
N ASP A 855 13.82 10.78 -38.85
CA ASP A 855 14.50 10.19 -40.01
C ASP A 855 13.60 9.29 -40.88
N VAL A 856 12.32 9.64 -40.98
CA VAL A 856 11.34 8.86 -41.75
C VAL A 856 11.62 9.04 -43.25
N LYS A 857 11.93 7.92 -43.93
CA LYS A 857 12.29 7.90 -45.36
C LYS A 857 11.53 6.81 -46.08
N MET A 858 11.08 7.11 -47.30
CA MET A 858 10.43 6.13 -48.18
C MET A 858 11.11 6.12 -49.55
N THR A 859 11.10 4.97 -50.22
CA THR A 859 11.56 4.81 -51.61
C THR A 859 10.48 4.14 -52.47
N GLY A 860 10.62 4.23 -53.79
CA GLY A 860 9.65 3.69 -54.76
C GLY A 860 8.67 4.74 -55.26
N ASN A 861 7.61 4.29 -55.96
CA ASN A 861 6.55 5.17 -56.45
C ASN A 861 5.52 5.43 -55.35
N VAL A 862 5.90 6.29 -54.40
CA VAL A 862 5.04 6.74 -53.29
C VAL A 862 4.30 8.02 -53.70
N SER A 863 3.02 8.11 -53.36
CA SER A 863 2.21 9.30 -53.67
C SER A 863 2.83 10.59 -53.11
N ASN A 864 2.96 11.59 -53.98
CA ASN A 864 3.33 12.94 -53.60
C ASN A 864 2.13 13.59 -52.88
N GLY A 865 2.33 14.02 -51.63
CA GLY A 865 1.28 14.62 -50.80
C GLY A 865 1.54 14.46 -49.31
N ASP A 866 0.65 15.06 -48.51
CA ASP A 866 0.66 14.98 -47.05
C ASP A 866 0.29 13.56 -46.56
N TRP A 867 0.56 13.31 -45.28
CA TRP A 867 0.16 12.07 -44.63
C TRP A 867 -1.36 11.95 -44.53
N THR A 868 -1.90 10.76 -44.78
CA THR A 868 -3.29 10.42 -44.46
C THR A 868 -3.33 9.68 -43.14
N ILE A 869 -4.21 10.09 -42.21
CA ILE A 869 -4.38 9.44 -40.90
C ILE A 869 -5.63 8.57 -40.95
N ALA A 870 -5.50 7.31 -40.55
CA ALA A 870 -6.61 6.38 -40.39
C ALA A 870 -6.67 5.83 -38.96
N GLU A 871 -7.91 5.60 -38.53
CA GLU A 871 -8.27 4.97 -37.26
C GLU A 871 -8.71 3.56 -37.58
N ILE A 872 -7.89 2.57 -37.24
CA ILE A 872 -8.13 1.18 -37.59
C ILE A 872 -8.83 0.51 -36.42
N GLY A 873 -10.03 -0.02 -36.64
CA GLY A 873 -10.76 -0.89 -35.71
C GLY A 873 -11.28 -0.24 -34.42
N VAL A 874 -10.89 0.99 -34.10
CA VAL A 874 -11.34 1.75 -32.93
C VAL A 874 -11.16 3.26 -33.18
N THR A 875 -12.09 4.08 -32.67
CA THR A 875 -11.97 5.55 -32.70
C THR A 875 -10.79 6.01 -31.86
N GLN A 876 -9.96 6.91 -32.38
CA GLN A 876 -8.69 7.26 -31.76
C GLN A 876 -8.73 8.64 -31.07
N PRO A 877 -7.98 8.87 -29.96
CA PRO A 877 -8.00 10.13 -29.22
C PRO A 877 -7.27 11.26 -29.95
N THR A 878 -7.78 12.50 -29.87
CA THR A 878 -7.16 13.66 -30.55
C THR A 878 -5.80 14.05 -29.96
N GLY A 879 -5.60 13.88 -28.64
CA GLY A 879 -4.39 14.32 -27.95
C GLY A 879 -4.28 15.85 -27.82
N ASN A 880 -3.09 16.33 -27.48
CA ASN A 880 -2.83 17.76 -27.29
C ASN A 880 -2.35 18.46 -28.56
N SER A 881 -2.66 19.75 -28.68
CA SER A 881 -1.92 20.64 -29.59
C SER A 881 -0.52 20.92 -29.03
N VAL A 882 0.50 20.93 -29.87
CA VAL A 882 1.89 21.13 -29.41
C VAL A 882 2.13 22.60 -29.01
N GLU A 883 2.33 22.82 -27.72
CA GLU A 883 2.66 24.09 -27.09
C GLU A 883 3.86 23.96 -26.14
N GLY A 884 4.58 25.06 -25.93
CA GLY A 884 5.62 25.18 -24.91
C GLY A 884 5.05 25.34 -23.50
N LEU A 885 5.88 25.07 -22.49
CA LEU A 885 5.58 25.28 -21.06
C LEU A 885 6.50 26.38 -20.51
N TYR A 886 6.03 27.19 -19.58
CA TYR A 886 6.85 28.18 -18.89
C TYR A 886 6.46 28.35 -17.42
N LEU A 887 7.40 28.88 -16.65
CA LEU A 887 7.22 29.19 -15.24
C LEU A 887 7.50 30.68 -15.03
N THR A 888 6.61 31.39 -14.34
CA THR A 888 6.89 32.74 -13.81
C THR A 888 6.98 32.71 -12.31
N VAL A 889 8.05 33.26 -11.75
CA VAL A 889 8.25 33.36 -10.30
C VAL A 889 8.22 34.83 -9.88
N LYS A 890 7.52 35.14 -8.78
CA LYS A 890 7.38 36.49 -8.20
C LYS A 890 7.89 36.53 -6.76
N ASP A 891 8.73 37.52 -6.42
CA ASP A 891 9.14 37.75 -5.03
C ASP A 891 8.21 38.74 -4.28
N SER A 892 8.41 38.85 -2.97
CA SER A 892 7.67 39.77 -2.09
C SER A 892 7.91 41.26 -2.39
N ALA A 893 8.90 41.59 -3.23
CA ALA A 893 9.15 42.93 -3.75
C ALA A 893 8.53 43.15 -5.15
N ASN A 894 7.63 42.24 -5.59
CA ASN A 894 6.96 42.23 -6.88
C ASN A 894 7.89 42.12 -8.11
N LYS A 895 9.13 41.67 -7.93
CA LYS A 895 9.99 41.36 -9.08
C LYS A 895 9.61 40.00 -9.64
N THR A 896 9.53 39.91 -10.96
CA THR A 896 9.12 38.69 -11.65
C THR A 896 10.17 38.21 -12.65
N LYS A 897 10.22 36.90 -12.86
CA LYS A 897 11.00 36.29 -13.93
C LYS A 897 10.20 35.15 -14.56
N THR A 898 9.97 35.25 -15.87
CA THR A 898 9.42 34.17 -16.70
C THR A 898 10.55 33.40 -17.37
N LEU A 899 10.52 32.08 -17.27
CA LEU A 899 11.45 31.14 -17.88
C LEU A 899 10.67 30.20 -18.80
N GLN A 900 11.19 29.96 -20.00
CA GLN A 900 10.62 28.99 -20.94
C GLN A 900 11.25 27.63 -20.70
N CYS A 901 10.42 26.58 -20.70
CA CYS A 901 10.90 25.21 -20.69
C CYS A 901 11.71 24.96 -21.97
N PRO A 902 12.94 24.43 -21.88
CA PRO A 902 13.74 24.11 -23.06
C PRO A 902 13.08 23.08 -23.98
N ASP A 903 12.19 22.24 -23.44
CA ASP A 903 11.41 21.30 -24.24
C ASP A 903 10.23 22.02 -24.92
N THR A 904 10.41 22.37 -26.19
CA THR A 904 9.44 23.14 -26.98
C THR A 904 8.17 22.35 -27.30
N ILE A 905 8.14 21.05 -27.02
CA ILE A 905 6.99 20.17 -27.22
C ILE A 905 6.45 19.60 -25.89
N ALA A 906 6.69 20.29 -24.76
CA ALA A 906 6.36 19.83 -23.41
C ALA A 906 4.92 19.29 -23.27
N THR A 907 3.94 19.99 -23.83
CA THR A 907 2.52 19.56 -23.79
C THR A 907 2.22 18.29 -24.59
N ALA A 908 3.12 17.84 -25.46
CA ALA A 908 2.99 16.62 -26.24
C ALA A 908 3.82 15.46 -25.69
N ARG A 909 4.58 15.66 -24.60
CA ARG A 909 5.38 14.62 -23.97
C ARG A 909 4.51 13.66 -23.16
N THR A 910 4.32 12.45 -23.67
CA THR A 910 3.66 11.38 -22.91
C THR A 910 4.64 10.78 -21.91
N GLY A 911 4.21 10.65 -20.66
CA GLY A 911 5.04 10.25 -19.54
C GLY A 911 5.72 11.42 -18.84
N TRP A 912 5.92 11.28 -17.54
CA TRP A 912 6.44 12.33 -16.67
C TRP A 912 7.84 12.79 -17.07
N GLN A 913 7.99 14.10 -17.23
CA GLN A 913 9.25 14.79 -17.48
C GLN A 913 9.53 15.74 -16.32
N GLN A 914 10.79 15.86 -15.93
CA GLN A 914 11.20 16.83 -14.92
C GLN A 914 11.86 18.04 -15.59
N TRP A 915 11.35 19.23 -15.32
CA TRP A 915 12.04 20.46 -15.69
C TRP A 915 12.80 21.01 -14.49
N LYS A 916 14.14 20.99 -14.58
CA LYS A 916 15.05 21.54 -13.58
C LYS A 916 15.47 22.97 -13.95
N ILE A 917 15.33 23.89 -13.01
CA ILE A 917 15.56 25.33 -13.18
C ILE A 917 16.61 25.77 -12.16
N PRO A 918 17.81 26.19 -12.58
CA PRO A 918 18.79 26.78 -11.69
C PRO A 918 18.25 28.06 -11.01
N LEU A 919 18.41 28.18 -9.68
CA LEU A 919 18.03 29.40 -8.95
C LEU A 919 18.82 30.63 -9.43
N SER A 920 20.00 30.43 -10.03
CA SER A 920 20.76 31.49 -10.69
C SER A 920 19.96 32.19 -11.80
N ASP A 921 19.08 31.48 -12.50
CA ASP A 921 18.31 32.02 -13.62
C ASP A 921 17.19 32.96 -13.14
N LEU A 922 16.69 32.72 -11.93
CA LEU A 922 15.75 33.60 -11.23
C LEU A 922 16.47 34.84 -10.68
N THR A 923 17.56 34.62 -9.96
CA THR A 923 18.29 35.70 -9.26
C THR A 923 19.02 36.64 -10.22
N ALA A 924 19.45 36.17 -11.40
CA ALA A 924 20.03 37.02 -12.45
C ALA A 924 19.05 38.11 -12.94
N ALA A 925 17.74 37.88 -12.81
CA ALA A 925 16.69 38.86 -13.10
C ALA A 925 16.34 39.76 -11.90
N GLY A 926 17.07 39.61 -10.78
CA GLY A 926 16.89 40.39 -9.55
C GLY A 926 15.79 39.88 -8.61
N VAL A 927 15.16 38.74 -8.91
CA VAL A 927 14.18 38.05 -8.05
C VAL A 927 14.89 37.51 -6.81
N LYS A 928 14.34 37.78 -5.62
CA LYS A 928 14.89 37.30 -4.34
C LYS A 928 14.38 35.90 -4.02
N ALA A 929 15.19 34.87 -4.31
CA ALA A 929 14.88 33.47 -4.00
C ALA A 929 14.63 33.17 -2.50
N THR A 930 15.02 34.08 -1.61
CA THR A 930 14.78 33.98 -0.16
C THR A 930 13.40 34.48 0.29
N ALA A 931 12.60 35.05 -0.61
CA ALA A 931 11.31 35.66 -0.28
C ALA A 931 10.31 35.56 -1.43
N ILE A 932 10.17 34.36 -2.00
CA ILE A 932 9.23 34.08 -3.11
C ILE A 932 7.79 34.15 -2.61
N LYS A 933 6.92 34.80 -3.38
CA LYS A 933 5.52 35.09 -3.00
C LYS A 933 4.48 34.43 -3.90
N SER A 934 4.79 34.14 -5.16
CA SER A 934 3.92 33.33 -6.01
C SER A 934 4.67 32.68 -7.16
N ILE A 935 4.04 31.65 -7.74
CA ILE A 935 4.44 30.99 -8.98
C ILE A 935 3.28 30.98 -9.97
N VAL A 936 3.61 31.03 -11.26
CA VAL A 936 2.65 30.86 -12.35
C VAL A 936 3.17 29.78 -13.28
N VAL A 937 2.38 28.72 -13.45
CA VAL A 937 2.60 27.74 -14.52
C VAL A 937 1.81 28.19 -15.74
N GLY A 938 2.44 28.22 -16.91
CA GLY A 938 1.77 28.65 -18.12
C GLY A 938 2.13 27.87 -19.37
N VAL A 939 1.17 27.77 -20.29
CA VAL A 939 1.29 27.07 -21.57
C VAL A 939 1.25 28.09 -22.71
N GLY A 940 2.18 27.95 -23.65
CA GLY A 940 2.40 28.87 -24.77
C GLY A 940 3.64 29.76 -24.57
N ALA A 941 3.61 30.97 -25.12
CA ALA A 941 4.75 31.88 -25.09
C ALA A 941 4.37 33.29 -24.62
N LYS A 942 4.37 33.54 -23.31
CA LYS A 942 3.97 34.85 -22.73
C LYS A 942 4.68 36.07 -23.33
N ALA A 943 5.98 35.95 -23.59
CA ALA A 943 6.78 37.05 -24.13
C ALA A 943 6.51 37.36 -25.61
N ALA A 944 5.95 36.40 -26.35
CA ALA A 944 5.61 36.53 -27.77
C ALA A 944 4.41 35.61 -28.11
N PRO A 945 3.18 35.95 -27.66
CA PRO A 945 2.04 35.06 -27.82
C PRO A 945 1.68 34.86 -29.29
N VAL A 946 1.52 33.60 -29.69
CA VAL A 946 1.14 33.19 -31.04
C VAL A 946 -0.08 32.30 -30.95
N LYS A 947 -1.00 32.43 -31.90
CA LYS A 947 -2.20 31.60 -31.94
C LYS A 947 -1.81 30.13 -31.96
N GLY A 948 -2.25 29.42 -30.93
CA GLY A 948 -1.97 28.02 -30.68
C GLY A 948 -3.22 27.15 -30.77
N GLY A 949 -3.21 26.04 -30.04
CA GLY A 949 -4.34 25.12 -29.92
C GLY A 949 -4.74 24.84 -28.48
N THR A 950 -5.39 23.70 -28.28
CA THR A 950 -5.95 23.27 -27.00
C THR A 950 -5.36 21.94 -26.55
N GLY A 951 -5.48 21.65 -25.24
CA GLY A 951 -5.10 20.38 -24.66
C GLY A 951 -5.14 20.41 -23.13
N THR A 952 -4.59 19.37 -22.51
CA THR A 952 -4.44 19.25 -21.05
C THR A 952 -3.02 18.85 -20.72
N ILE A 953 -2.37 19.60 -19.83
CA ILE A 953 -1.09 19.21 -19.23
C ILE A 953 -1.32 18.91 -17.76
N PHE A 954 -0.66 17.87 -17.25
CA PHE A 954 -0.64 17.53 -15.84
C PHE A 954 0.64 18.05 -15.23
N ILE A 955 0.54 18.70 -14.07
CA ILE A 955 1.66 19.23 -13.30
C ILE A 955 1.66 18.55 -11.94
N ASP A 956 2.85 18.16 -11.49
CA ASP A 956 3.02 17.47 -10.22
C ASP A 956 4.36 17.84 -9.58
N ASP A 957 4.50 17.59 -8.27
CA ASP A 957 5.73 17.67 -7.50
C ASP A 957 6.61 18.89 -7.84
N ILE A 958 6.11 20.09 -7.56
CA ILE A 958 6.90 21.32 -7.65
C ILE A 958 7.75 21.41 -6.39
N GLY A 959 9.07 21.54 -6.50
CA GLY A 959 9.97 21.54 -5.36
C GLY A 959 11.24 22.36 -5.54
N TYR A 960 11.93 22.67 -4.44
CA TYR A 960 13.26 23.29 -4.46
C TYR A 960 14.28 22.40 -3.72
N GLY A 961 15.52 22.40 -4.18
CA GLY A 961 16.54 21.53 -3.63
C GLY A 961 17.80 21.42 -4.47
N VAL A 962 18.43 20.25 -4.47
CA VAL A 962 19.65 19.94 -5.22
C VAL A 962 19.42 18.64 -5.99
N PRO A 963 19.52 18.64 -7.32
CA PRO A 963 19.41 17.40 -8.08
C PRO A 963 20.50 16.42 -7.65
N LEU A 964 20.15 15.15 -7.43
CA LEU A 964 21.17 14.10 -7.29
C LEU A 964 22.08 14.10 -8.55
N PRO A 965 23.40 13.92 -8.35
CA PRO A 965 24.39 13.95 -9.42
C PRO A 965 24.24 12.84 -10.46
#